data_AF-A0A522BVV1-F1
#
_entry.id   AF-A0A522BVV1-F1
#
_cell.length_a   1.000
_cell.length_b   1.000
_cell.length_c   1.000
_cell.angle_alpha   90.00
_cell.angle_beta   90.00
_cell.angle_gamma   90.00
#
_symmetry.space_group_name_H-M   'P 1'
#
loop_
_entity.id
_entity.type
_entity.pdbx_description
1 polymer ?
#
loop_
_entity_poly.entity_id
_entity_poly.type
_entity_poly.pdbx_seq_one_letter_code
_entity_poly.pdbx_strand_id
1 'polypeptide(L)'
;ADEGTDTVQASIDYTLGANLENLTLTGAANISGTGNDLANTLTGNSGANHLIGLGGNDRLTGNDSDDTLDGGDGNDTLNGGLGADLMTGGLGNDVYVVDNAGDRVTENADEGADTVQSSIDYTLGANLENLTLTGTARLNGTGNDLANTLTGNSGANHLIGLGGNDRLTGNDSDDTLDGGDGNDTLNGGLGADLMSGGLGNDVFVVDNAGDRVTEGADEGTDTVQASIDYTLGANLENLTLTGAANLNGTGNDLANTLTGNSGANHLIGLGGNDRLTGNDSDDTLDGGDGNDTLNGGLGADLMSGGLGNDVYVVDNAGDRVVEGADEGTDTVQASIDYTLGANLENLTLTGSADISGTGNDLANTLTGNSGANHLIGLGGNDRLTGNDSDDTLDGGDGNDTLNGGLGADLMSGGQGNDVYVVDNVGDQVVEGAEEGTDTVQAGIDYILGANLENLTLTGAADISGAGNDLANTLTGNAGANYLWGGLGADKLSGGAGADLLQGGADNDALSDSGGNNLLDGGAGVDTLTGNAGNELFIGGTGNDTLTTGTGADVLAFNRGDGQDIVKGSADTDNTLSLGGGIRYADLLFSKSSNNLVLTTGAGENITFQNWYAATPNHSVLTLQVIAEAMAGYDANSTDTLLNKKVQEFDFTALVNAFDAARTANSTLKSWNLMDSLLNAHLAASDTMALGGDLAYQYGLNGSLTGMSLGAAQEVMSGAQFGSQTQALRPWAGLTGGAVQLG
;
A
#
# COMPACT_ATOMS: atom_id res chain seq x y z
N ALA A 1 47.12 -22.96 59.12
CA ALA A 1 46.68 -24.34 59.34
C ALA A 1 45.26 -24.23 59.83
N ASP A 2 44.41 -25.18 59.46
CA ASP A 2 43.00 -25.28 59.86
C ASP A 2 42.90 -25.25 61.40
N GLU A 3 42.85 -24.05 61.99
CA GLU A 3 42.49 -23.86 63.39
C GLU A 3 40.97 -23.94 63.35
N GLY A 4 40.43 -25.10 63.74
CA GLY A 4 39.00 -25.39 63.61
C GLY A 4 38.14 -24.36 64.34
N THR A 5 36.83 -24.37 64.07
CA THR A 5 35.85 -23.46 64.67
C THR A 5 35.98 -23.39 66.20
N ASP A 6 36.43 -22.26 66.73
CA ASP A 6 36.66 -22.07 68.16
C ASP A 6 35.38 -21.58 68.86
N THR A 7 35.08 -22.11 70.05
CA THR A 7 33.82 -21.84 70.78
C THR A 7 34.07 -21.30 72.18
N VAL A 8 33.44 -20.17 72.48
CA VAL A 8 33.39 -19.56 73.82
C VAL A 8 32.03 -19.81 74.46
N GLN A 9 32.04 -20.24 75.72
CA GLN A 9 30.87 -20.23 76.58
C GLN A 9 31.01 -19.13 77.63
N ALA A 10 30.03 -18.23 77.72
CA ALA A 10 30.06 -17.11 78.66
C ALA A 10 28.80 -17.07 79.52
N SER A 11 28.91 -16.62 80.77
CA SER A 11 27.77 -16.39 81.68
C SER A 11 27.66 -14.92 82.10
N ILE A 12 28.28 -14.03 81.33
CA ILE A 12 28.38 -12.58 81.47
C ILE A 12 28.37 -11.98 80.06
N ASP A 13 28.24 -10.66 79.95
CA ASP A 13 28.45 -9.96 78.68
C ASP A 13 29.81 -10.31 78.08
N TYR A 14 29.85 -10.65 76.78
CA TYR A 14 31.07 -11.12 76.13
C TYR A 14 31.19 -10.65 74.68
N THR A 15 32.39 -10.26 74.28
CA THR A 15 32.76 -9.90 72.91
C THR A 15 33.84 -10.85 72.40
N LEU A 16 33.65 -11.48 71.24
CA LEU A 16 34.61 -12.38 70.64
C LEU A 16 35.90 -11.63 70.25
N GLY A 17 37.05 -12.27 70.50
CA GLY A 17 38.32 -11.81 69.95
C GLY A 17 38.45 -12.15 68.47
N ALA A 18 39.33 -11.47 67.73
CA ALA A 18 39.41 -11.50 66.26
C ALA A 18 39.70 -12.86 65.57
N ASN A 19 39.84 -13.96 66.30
CA ASN A 19 40.05 -15.31 65.74
C ASN A 19 39.12 -16.33 66.41
N LEU A 20 37.93 -15.92 66.84
CA LEU A 20 36.95 -16.79 67.50
C LEU A 20 35.63 -16.66 66.75
N GLU A 21 35.02 -17.79 66.40
CA GLU A 21 33.84 -17.80 65.53
C GLU A 21 32.54 -18.04 66.31
N ASN A 22 32.56 -18.81 67.41
CA ASN A 22 31.33 -19.21 68.10
C ASN A 22 31.24 -18.65 69.53
N LEU A 23 30.10 -18.05 69.87
CA LEU A 23 29.74 -17.63 71.22
C LEU A 23 28.44 -18.28 71.67
N THR A 24 28.44 -18.91 72.84
CA THR A 24 27.22 -19.39 73.52
C THR A 24 27.10 -18.76 74.89
N LEU A 25 26.04 -17.99 75.09
CA LEU A 25 25.68 -17.43 76.39
C LEU A 25 25.01 -18.52 77.23
N THR A 26 25.27 -18.53 78.53
CA THR A 26 24.80 -19.56 79.46
C THR A 26 24.12 -18.93 80.66
N GLY A 27 23.19 -19.67 81.26
CA GLY A 27 22.39 -19.19 82.39
C GLY A 27 21.05 -18.59 81.96
N ALA A 28 20.51 -17.70 82.78
CA ALA A 28 19.18 -17.09 82.60
C ALA A 28 19.22 -15.57 82.89
N ALA A 29 20.41 -14.97 82.79
CA ALA A 29 20.58 -13.55 83.02
C ALA A 29 20.47 -12.80 81.69
N ASN A 30 19.96 -11.57 81.72
CA ASN A 30 19.93 -10.68 80.58
C ASN A 30 21.37 -10.21 80.31
N ILE A 31 22.03 -10.83 79.34
CA ILE A 31 23.44 -10.57 78.99
C ILE A 31 23.59 -10.44 77.48
N SER A 32 24.63 -9.71 77.07
CA SER A 32 24.91 -9.38 75.66
C SER A 32 26.04 -10.23 75.09
N GLY A 33 25.94 -10.57 73.80
CA GLY A 33 26.99 -11.23 73.03
C GLY A 33 27.35 -10.39 71.81
N THR A 34 28.64 -10.15 71.58
CA THR A 34 29.13 -9.41 70.41
C THR A 34 30.15 -10.24 69.64
N GLY A 35 29.99 -10.30 68.32
CA GLY A 35 30.86 -10.97 67.39
C GLY A 35 32.12 -10.18 67.05
N ASN A 36 32.65 -10.42 65.86
CA ASN A 36 33.81 -9.79 65.22
C ASN A 36 33.63 -9.84 63.69
N ASP A 37 34.62 -9.41 62.91
CA ASP A 37 34.56 -9.33 61.44
C ASP A 37 34.64 -10.71 60.71
N LEU A 38 34.44 -11.83 61.41
CA LEU A 38 34.40 -13.19 60.83
C LEU A 38 32.95 -13.68 60.79
N ALA A 39 32.66 -14.69 59.96
CA ALA A 39 31.39 -15.42 60.04
C ALA A 39 31.23 -16.12 61.40
N ASN A 40 30.36 -15.57 62.25
CA ASN A 40 30.17 -15.95 63.63
C ASN A 40 28.88 -16.77 63.84
N THR A 41 28.86 -17.61 64.88
CA THR A 41 27.61 -18.18 65.42
C THR A 41 27.42 -17.73 66.85
N LEU A 42 26.42 -16.89 67.08
CA LEU A 42 26.05 -16.36 68.39
C LEU A 42 24.76 -17.05 68.87
N THR A 43 24.80 -17.66 70.05
CA THR A 43 23.65 -18.30 70.66
C THR A 43 23.42 -17.72 72.05
N GLY A 44 22.23 -17.17 72.29
CA GLY A 44 21.76 -16.62 73.54
C GLY A 44 21.55 -17.67 74.63
N ASN A 45 21.02 -17.22 75.75
CA ASN A 45 20.62 -18.03 76.88
C ASN A 45 19.10 -17.94 77.09
N SER A 46 18.57 -18.23 78.28
CA SER A 46 17.11 -18.21 78.50
C SER A 46 16.57 -16.86 78.99
N GLY A 47 17.32 -15.76 78.88
CA GLY A 47 16.90 -14.44 79.32
C GLY A 47 17.23 -13.39 78.27
N ALA A 48 16.52 -12.25 78.29
CA ALA A 48 16.61 -11.22 77.25
C ALA A 48 18.06 -10.81 76.90
N ASN A 49 18.51 -11.24 75.72
CA ASN A 49 19.84 -11.07 75.17
C ASN A 49 19.90 -9.92 74.17
N HIS A 50 21.08 -9.33 74.06
CA HIS A 50 21.42 -8.43 72.96
C HIS A 50 22.61 -9.04 72.20
N LEU A 51 22.35 -9.57 71.00
CA LEU A 51 23.33 -10.24 70.17
C LEU A 51 23.68 -9.33 68.99
N ILE A 52 24.98 -9.09 68.76
CA ILE A 52 25.48 -8.22 67.69
C ILE A 52 26.54 -9.00 66.90
N GLY A 53 26.35 -9.21 65.59
CA GLY A 53 27.27 -9.95 64.71
C GLY A 53 28.51 -9.14 64.33
N LEU A 54 28.29 -7.90 63.86
CA LEU A 54 29.27 -6.93 63.34
C LEU A 54 29.56 -7.09 61.85
N GLY A 55 30.39 -8.06 61.46
CA GLY A 55 30.87 -8.15 60.08
C GLY A 55 31.12 -9.59 59.67
N GLY A 56 30.80 -9.95 58.42
CA GLY A 56 30.82 -11.33 57.97
C GLY A 56 29.44 -11.97 58.08
N ASN A 57 29.28 -13.18 57.55
CA ASN A 57 27.97 -13.84 57.47
C ASN A 57 27.67 -14.61 58.75
N ASP A 58 26.83 -14.03 59.58
CA ASP A 58 26.62 -14.43 60.96
C ASP A 58 25.32 -15.23 61.17
N ARG A 59 25.32 -16.07 62.20
CA ARG A 59 24.12 -16.81 62.64
C ARG A 59 23.82 -16.47 64.09
N LEU A 60 22.77 -15.70 64.32
CA LEU A 60 22.32 -15.27 65.65
C LEU A 60 21.10 -16.10 66.07
N THR A 61 21.09 -16.59 67.30
CA THR A 61 19.95 -17.33 67.88
C THR A 61 19.68 -16.86 69.31
N GLY A 62 18.54 -16.23 69.58
CA GLY A 62 18.18 -15.70 70.91
C GLY A 62 17.82 -16.77 71.95
N ASN A 63 16.98 -17.73 71.53
CA ASN A 63 16.39 -18.84 72.30
C ASN A 63 15.10 -18.48 73.06
N ASP A 64 15.17 -18.03 74.32
CA ASP A 64 13.97 -17.73 75.11
C ASP A 64 14.00 -16.28 75.60
N SER A 65 12.81 -15.68 75.76
CA SER A 65 12.58 -14.27 76.15
C SER A 65 12.72 -13.28 75.00
N ASP A 66 12.34 -12.02 75.24
CA ASP A 66 12.40 -10.93 74.27
C ASP A 66 13.85 -10.47 74.06
N ASP A 67 14.42 -10.83 72.91
CA ASP A 67 15.80 -10.59 72.53
C ASP A 67 15.94 -9.45 71.51
N THR A 68 17.15 -8.91 71.38
CA THR A 68 17.52 -7.97 70.31
C THR A 68 18.72 -8.54 69.55
N LEU A 69 18.56 -8.73 68.25
CA LEU A 69 19.57 -9.29 67.36
C LEU A 69 19.91 -8.24 66.30
N ASP A 70 21.21 -8.00 66.10
CA ASP A 70 21.78 -7.06 65.12
C ASP A 70 22.84 -7.82 64.32
N GLY A 71 22.62 -8.05 63.03
CA GLY A 71 23.53 -8.79 62.14
C GLY A 71 24.81 -8.00 61.88
N GLY A 72 24.67 -6.82 61.28
CA GLY A 72 25.77 -5.94 60.92
C GLY A 72 26.01 -5.95 59.41
N ASP A 73 27.26 -6.05 58.97
CA ASP A 73 27.60 -6.23 57.56
C ASP A 73 27.73 -7.73 57.25
N GLY A 74 27.07 -8.25 56.23
CA GLY A 74 27.15 -9.66 55.86
C GLY A 74 25.79 -10.19 55.43
N ASN A 75 25.75 -11.46 55.01
CA ASN A 75 24.49 -12.15 54.81
C ASN A 75 24.21 -13.01 56.04
N ASP A 76 23.35 -12.52 56.90
CA ASP A 76 23.15 -13.01 58.24
C ASP A 76 21.86 -13.82 58.37
N THR A 77 21.78 -14.63 59.42
CA THR A 77 20.56 -15.36 59.78
C THR A 77 20.23 -15.11 61.23
N LEU A 78 19.12 -14.42 61.47
CA LEU A 78 18.65 -14.00 62.78
C LEU A 78 17.42 -14.83 63.16
N ASN A 79 17.51 -15.52 64.29
CA ASN A 79 16.40 -16.30 64.86
C ASN A 79 16.22 -15.93 66.34
N GLY A 80 15.22 -15.12 66.64
CA GLY A 80 14.93 -14.72 68.03
C GLY A 80 14.55 -15.92 68.91
N GLY A 81 13.73 -16.83 68.39
CA GLY A 81 13.22 -17.98 69.12
C GLY A 81 11.96 -17.60 69.90
N LEU A 82 11.76 -18.16 71.09
CA LEU A 82 10.59 -17.87 71.90
C LEU A 82 10.67 -16.48 72.53
N GLY A 83 10.00 -15.49 71.99
CA GLY A 83 10.02 -14.15 72.58
C GLY A 83 9.21 -13.18 71.75
N ALA A 84 9.14 -11.92 72.16
CA ALA A 84 8.82 -10.83 71.24
C ALA A 84 10.13 -10.14 70.87
N ASP A 85 10.74 -10.55 69.76
CA ASP A 85 12.13 -10.22 69.45
C ASP A 85 12.26 -9.01 68.52
N LEU A 86 13.37 -8.29 68.62
CA LEU A 86 13.76 -7.23 67.68
C LEU A 86 14.94 -7.72 66.85
N MET A 87 14.76 -7.81 65.54
CA MET A 87 15.80 -8.27 64.62
C MET A 87 16.12 -7.16 63.59
N THR A 88 17.41 -6.87 63.45
CA THR A 88 17.97 -5.94 62.44
C THR A 88 19.10 -6.67 61.75
N GLY A 89 19.03 -6.82 60.43
CA GLY A 89 20.00 -7.55 59.61
C GLY A 89 21.21 -6.68 59.31
N GLY A 90 21.01 -5.55 58.66
CA GLY A 90 22.06 -4.61 58.30
C GLY A 90 22.48 -4.79 56.84
N LEU A 91 23.73 -4.48 56.49
CA LEU A 91 24.16 -4.53 55.08
C LEU A 91 24.35 -5.97 54.59
N GLY A 92 23.61 -6.39 53.57
CA GLY A 92 23.73 -7.68 52.92
C GLY A 92 22.37 -8.35 52.82
N ASN A 93 22.33 -9.59 52.32
CA ASN A 93 21.06 -10.30 52.14
C ASN A 93 20.82 -11.24 53.32
N ASP A 94 19.93 -10.84 54.22
CA ASP A 94 19.71 -11.43 55.51
C ASP A 94 18.44 -12.30 55.55
N VAL A 95 18.39 -13.18 56.56
CA VAL A 95 17.26 -14.07 56.83
C VAL A 95 16.77 -13.87 58.25
N TYR A 96 15.50 -13.49 58.38
CA TYR A 96 14.79 -13.33 59.65
C TYR A 96 13.86 -14.51 59.90
N VAL A 97 14.00 -15.21 61.02
CA VAL A 97 13.07 -16.28 61.42
C VAL A 97 12.05 -15.70 62.39
N VAL A 98 10.79 -15.66 61.97
CA VAL A 98 9.66 -15.14 62.74
C VAL A 98 8.75 -16.27 63.18
N ASP A 99 8.57 -16.44 64.48
CA ASP A 99 7.69 -17.47 65.03
C ASP A 99 6.71 -16.94 66.10
N ASN A 100 6.83 -15.65 66.45
CA ASN A 100 5.98 -14.99 67.41
C ASN A 100 5.40 -13.68 66.86
N ALA A 101 4.12 -13.42 67.14
CA ALA A 101 3.44 -12.20 66.69
C ALA A 101 3.99 -10.91 67.34
N GLY A 102 4.81 -11.05 68.38
CA GLY A 102 5.56 -9.96 69.00
C GLY A 102 6.87 -9.61 68.30
N ASP A 103 7.35 -10.46 67.37
CA ASP A 103 8.61 -10.24 66.65
C ASP A 103 8.52 -9.04 65.72
N ARG A 104 9.62 -8.30 65.63
CA ARG A 104 9.74 -7.07 64.85
C ARG A 104 11.04 -7.10 64.06
N VAL A 105 10.91 -7.06 62.75
CA VAL A 105 12.04 -6.91 61.82
C VAL A 105 12.18 -5.43 61.47
N THR A 106 13.42 -4.93 61.44
CA THR A 106 13.76 -3.57 61.02
C THR A 106 14.77 -3.65 59.89
N GLU A 107 14.41 -3.05 58.75
CA GLU A 107 15.24 -3.02 57.54
C GLU A 107 15.34 -1.57 57.04
N ASN A 108 16.53 -1.08 56.68
CA ASN A 108 16.66 0.22 56.03
C ASN A 108 16.78 0.09 54.52
N ALA A 109 16.59 1.20 53.83
CA ALA A 109 16.72 1.23 52.38
C ALA A 109 18.18 0.99 51.96
N ASP A 110 18.34 0.30 50.83
CA ASP A 110 19.63 -0.01 50.20
C ASP A 110 20.55 -0.93 51.03
N GLU A 111 20.00 -1.69 51.98
CA GLU A 111 20.76 -2.60 52.84
C GLU A 111 20.90 -4.00 52.25
N GLY A 112 19.95 -4.48 51.46
CA GLY A 112 20.09 -5.77 50.79
C GLY A 112 18.82 -6.21 50.09
N ALA A 113 18.72 -7.51 49.84
CA ALA A 113 17.47 -8.18 49.47
C ALA A 113 17.18 -9.26 50.50
N ASP A 114 16.25 -8.98 51.39
CA ASP A 114 16.13 -9.68 52.67
C ASP A 114 14.93 -10.62 52.69
N THR A 115 15.03 -11.67 53.50
CA THR A 115 14.04 -12.75 53.56
C THR A 115 13.47 -12.94 54.95
N VAL A 116 12.16 -12.84 55.09
CA VAL A 116 11.46 -13.30 56.28
C VAL A 116 10.98 -14.73 56.08
N GLN A 117 11.42 -15.64 56.96
CA GLN A 117 10.88 -16.99 57.10
C GLN A 117 9.91 -17.02 58.29
N SER A 118 8.60 -17.06 58.01
CA SER A 118 7.58 -16.98 59.06
C SER A 118 6.89 -18.32 59.28
N SER A 119 6.64 -18.70 60.54
CA SER A 119 5.77 -19.82 60.91
C SER A 119 4.38 -19.38 61.41
N ILE A 120 4.09 -18.08 61.29
CA ILE A 120 2.83 -17.42 61.60
C ILE A 120 2.40 -16.51 60.44
N ASP A 121 1.23 -15.89 60.54
CA ASP A 121 0.82 -14.84 59.59
C ASP A 121 1.81 -13.67 59.66
N TYR A 122 2.20 -13.13 58.50
CA TYR A 122 3.20 -12.06 58.44
C TYR A 122 2.93 -11.04 57.33
N THR A 123 3.22 -9.77 57.63
CA THR A 123 3.19 -8.66 56.68
C THR A 123 4.59 -8.06 56.62
N LEU A 124 5.17 -7.97 55.42
CA LEU A 124 6.48 -7.37 55.22
C LEU A 124 6.45 -5.89 55.63
N GLY A 125 7.41 -5.50 56.46
CA GLY A 125 7.71 -4.09 56.72
C GLY A 125 8.33 -3.42 55.49
N ALA A 126 8.56 -2.10 55.56
CA ALA A 126 9.26 -1.38 54.50
C ALA A 126 10.67 -1.96 54.24
N ASN A 127 11.13 -1.91 52.99
CA ASN A 127 12.45 -2.37 52.55
C ASN A 127 12.71 -3.87 52.68
N LEU A 128 11.68 -4.69 52.91
CA LEU A 128 11.80 -6.14 52.87
C LEU A 128 11.23 -6.67 51.55
N GLU A 129 11.96 -7.55 50.87
CA GLU A 129 11.59 -8.01 49.53
C GLU A 129 11.01 -9.43 49.51
N ASN A 130 11.39 -10.31 50.44
CA ASN A 130 11.03 -11.73 50.34
C ASN A 130 10.32 -12.25 51.60
N LEU A 131 9.22 -12.97 51.40
CA LEU A 131 8.50 -13.70 52.45
C LEU A 131 8.39 -15.18 52.07
N THR A 132 8.79 -16.06 52.98
CA THR A 132 8.54 -17.51 52.89
C THR A 132 7.76 -17.97 54.12
N LEU A 133 6.55 -18.46 53.91
CA LEU A 133 5.77 -19.11 54.95
C LEU A 133 6.28 -20.54 55.16
N THR A 134 6.38 -20.97 56.40
CA THR A 134 6.92 -22.27 56.78
C THR A 134 5.85 -23.12 57.48
N GLY A 135 6.11 -24.43 57.56
CA GLY A 135 5.20 -25.37 58.21
C GLY A 135 4.03 -25.82 57.31
N THR A 136 2.93 -26.20 57.95
CA THR A 136 1.75 -26.82 57.32
C THR A 136 0.44 -26.14 57.75
N ALA A 137 0.55 -25.07 58.55
CA ALA A 137 -0.61 -24.33 59.01
C ALA A 137 -1.13 -23.41 57.91
N ARG A 138 -2.42 -23.10 57.98
CA ARG A 138 -3.07 -22.13 57.10
C ARG A 138 -2.61 -20.72 57.48
N LEU A 139 -1.61 -20.20 56.78
CA LEU A 139 -0.96 -18.92 57.07
C LEU A 139 -1.21 -17.90 55.97
N ASN A 140 -1.26 -16.62 56.34
CA ASN A 140 -1.41 -15.51 55.41
C ASN A 140 -0.10 -14.72 55.30
N GLY A 141 0.23 -14.29 54.09
CA GLY A 141 1.38 -13.44 53.78
C GLY A 141 0.93 -12.16 53.10
N THR A 142 1.52 -11.02 53.47
CA THR A 142 1.28 -9.75 52.81
C THR A 142 2.61 -9.05 52.52
N GLY A 143 2.78 -8.56 51.29
CA GLY A 143 3.92 -7.77 50.85
C GLY A 143 3.86 -6.32 51.31
N ASN A 144 4.51 -5.45 50.56
CA ASN A 144 4.58 -4.00 50.72
C ASN A 144 4.56 -3.32 49.33
N ASP A 145 4.95 -2.04 49.23
CA ASP A 145 4.92 -1.30 47.96
C ASP A 145 6.14 -1.56 47.05
N LEU A 146 6.94 -2.60 47.32
CA LEU A 146 8.13 -3.01 46.55
C LEU A 146 7.83 -4.25 45.72
N ALA A 147 8.63 -4.52 44.69
CA ALA A 147 8.61 -5.81 44.01
C ALA A 147 9.03 -6.94 44.97
N ASN A 148 8.06 -7.70 45.47
CA ASN A 148 8.23 -8.73 46.46
C ASN A 148 8.19 -10.15 45.85
N THR A 149 8.83 -11.10 46.54
CA THR A 149 8.64 -12.54 46.30
C THR A 149 7.98 -13.18 47.51
N LEU A 150 6.75 -13.65 47.34
CA LEU A 150 5.94 -14.28 48.37
C LEU A 150 5.79 -15.77 48.07
N THR A 151 6.29 -16.62 48.96
CA THR A 151 6.16 -18.08 48.86
C THR A 151 5.35 -18.62 50.02
N GLY A 152 4.24 -19.29 49.72
CA GLY A 152 3.37 -19.98 50.66
C GLY A 152 4.02 -21.23 51.25
N ASN A 153 3.25 -21.95 52.06
CA ASN A 153 3.65 -23.23 52.63
C ASN A 153 2.77 -24.35 52.05
N SER A 154 2.59 -25.46 52.78
CA SER A 154 1.79 -26.59 52.29
C SER A 154 0.30 -26.53 52.68
N GLY A 155 -0.19 -25.39 53.16
CA GLY A 155 -1.59 -25.26 53.59
C GLY A 155 -2.22 -23.94 53.14
N ALA A 156 -3.44 -24.02 52.60
CA ALA A 156 -4.27 -22.94 52.03
C ALA A 156 -3.92 -21.49 52.43
N ASN A 157 -2.93 -20.90 51.78
CA ASN A 157 -2.42 -19.57 52.04
C ASN A 157 -3.29 -18.48 51.42
N HIS A 158 -3.26 -17.29 52.04
CA HIS A 158 -3.70 -16.06 51.38
C HIS A 158 -2.48 -15.15 51.23
N LEU A 159 -2.04 -14.94 50.00
CA LEU A 159 -0.89 -14.12 49.65
C LEU A 159 -1.37 -12.84 48.96
N ILE A 160 -0.93 -11.69 49.47
CA ILE A 160 -1.29 -10.37 48.93
C ILE A 160 0.01 -9.62 48.63
N GLY A 161 0.26 -9.22 47.39
CA GLY A 161 1.47 -8.48 46.97
C GLY A 161 1.44 -7.02 47.41
N LEU A 162 0.32 -6.33 47.14
CA LEU A 162 0.04 -4.90 47.35
C LEU A 162 0.49 -4.01 46.21
N GLY A 163 1.76 -3.62 46.13
CA GLY A 163 2.23 -2.67 45.13
C GLY A 163 3.63 -3.02 44.67
N GLY A 164 3.97 -2.72 43.42
CA GLY A 164 5.20 -3.20 42.81
C GLY A 164 4.98 -4.49 42.04
N ASN A 165 5.99 -4.95 41.31
CA ASN A 165 5.86 -6.13 40.45
C ASN A 165 6.21 -7.39 41.26
N ASP A 166 5.19 -8.09 41.72
CA ASP A 166 5.29 -9.16 42.69
C ASP A 166 5.34 -10.55 42.05
N ARG A 167 5.96 -11.48 42.76
CA ARG A 167 5.92 -12.91 42.44
C ARG A 167 5.31 -13.68 43.60
N LEU A 168 4.12 -14.22 43.39
CA LEU A 168 3.38 -15.00 44.38
C LEU A 168 3.40 -16.49 43.99
N THR A 169 3.77 -17.35 44.92
CA THR A 169 3.73 -18.81 44.74
C THR A 169 3.04 -19.47 45.93
N GLY A 170 1.90 -20.13 45.72
CA GLY A 170 1.10 -20.78 46.76
C GLY A 170 1.74 -22.06 47.31
N ASN A 171 2.22 -22.91 46.39
CA ASN A 171 2.78 -24.26 46.59
C ASN A 171 1.73 -25.37 46.62
N ASP A 172 1.29 -25.82 47.80
CA ASP A 172 0.31 -26.92 47.92
C ASP A 172 -0.97 -26.43 48.60
N SER A 173 -2.09 -27.06 48.26
CA SER A 173 -3.46 -26.75 48.73
C SER A 173 -4.12 -25.60 47.97
N ASP A 174 -5.42 -25.41 48.23
CA ASP A 174 -6.24 -24.36 47.62
C ASP A 174 -5.90 -22.99 48.22
N ASP A 175 -5.11 -22.21 47.50
CA ASP A 175 -4.58 -20.91 47.90
C ASP A 175 -5.41 -19.74 47.33
N THR A 176 -5.23 -18.55 47.89
CA THR A 176 -5.75 -17.30 47.34
C THR A 176 -4.60 -16.33 47.16
N LEU A 177 -4.38 -15.87 45.93
CA LEU A 177 -3.31 -14.96 45.55
C LEU A 177 -3.93 -13.67 45.00
N ASP A 178 -3.47 -12.53 45.49
CA ASP A 178 -3.85 -11.18 45.07
C ASP A 178 -2.57 -10.39 44.80
N GLY A 179 -2.31 -10.04 43.54
CA GLY A 179 -1.10 -9.31 43.13
C GLY A 179 -1.11 -7.88 43.67
N GLY A 180 -2.08 -7.09 43.26
CA GLY A 180 -2.25 -5.70 43.67
C GLY A 180 -1.94 -4.74 42.52
N ASP A 181 -1.21 -3.67 42.80
CA ASP A 181 -0.76 -2.71 41.78
C ASP A 181 0.62 -3.12 41.26
N GLY A 182 0.77 -3.49 40.00
CA GLY A 182 2.05 -3.87 39.41
C GLY A 182 1.87 -4.88 38.28
N ASN A 183 2.98 -5.30 37.70
CA ASN A 183 2.96 -6.42 36.76
C ASN A 183 3.41 -7.67 37.52
N ASP A 184 2.44 -8.45 37.95
CA ASP A 184 2.62 -9.54 38.90
C ASP A 184 2.68 -10.90 38.22
N THR A 185 3.28 -11.88 38.89
CA THR A 185 3.27 -13.28 38.46
C THR A 185 2.71 -14.15 39.58
N LEU A 186 1.55 -14.74 39.33
CA LEU A 186 0.81 -15.56 40.28
C LEU A 186 0.86 -17.02 39.85
N ASN A 187 1.33 -17.88 40.76
CA ASN A 187 1.35 -19.33 40.57
C ASN A 187 0.81 -20.02 41.83
N GLY A 188 -0.44 -20.47 41.79
CA GLY A 188 -1.05 -21.19 42.91
C GLY A 188 -0.29 -22.49 43.24
N GLY A 189 0.07 -23.25 42.20
CA GLY A 189 0.75 -24.53 42.33
C GLY A 189 -0.25 -25.68 42.45
N LEU A 190 0.01 -26.65 43.33
CA LEU A 190 -0.88 -27.79 43.52
C LEU A 190 -2.11 -27.40 44.33
N GLY A 191 -3.21 -27.05 43.70
CA GLY A 191 -4.42 -26.69 44.42
C GLY A 191 -5.57 -26.39 43.49
N ALA A 192 -6.74 -26.09 44.03
CA ALA A 192 -7.73 -25.32 43.29
C ALA A 192 -7.63 -23.87 43.75
N ASP A 193 -6.87 -23.06 43.02
CA ASP A 193 -6.42 -21.76 43.51
C ASP A 193 -7.29 -20.61 43.00
N LEU A 194 -7.41 -19.55 43.80
CA LEU A 194 -8.04 -18.30 43.39
C LEU A 194 -6.97 -17.25 43.16
N MET A 195 -6.85 -16.73 41.94
CA MET A 195 -5.83 -15.74 41.58
C MET A 195 -6.49 -14.46 41.06
N SER A 196 -6.03 -13.32 41.56
CA SER A 196 -6.42 -11.96 41.15
C SER A 196 -5.15 -11.15 40.91
N GLY A 197 -4.99 -10.59 39.71
CA GLY A 197 -3.80 -9.83 39.33
C GLY A 197 -3.83 -8.44 39.93
N GLY A 198 -4.84 -7.65 39.57
CA GLY A 198 -5.03 -6.29 40.07
C GLY A 198 -4.70 -5.28 38.96
N LEU A 199 -4.12 -4.13 39.30
CA LEU A 199 -3.75 -3.12 38.29
C LEU A 199 -2.39 -3.45 37.68
N GLY A 200 -2.29 -3.59 36.37
CA GLY A 200 -1.05 -3.78 35.62
C GLY A 200 -1.16 -4.97 34.69
N ASN A 201 -0.05 -5.42 34.11
CA ASN A 201 -0.07 -6.54 33.16
C ASN A 201 0.49 -7.78 33.84
N ASP A 202 -0.41 -8.67 34.24
CA ASP A 202 -0.15 -9.80 35.12
C ASP A 202 -0.03 -11.12 34.35
N VAL A 203 0.60 -12.09 35.01
CA VAL A 203 0.76 -13.46 34.51
C VAL A 203 0.21 -14.45 35.52
N PHE A 204 -0.76 -15.24 35.09
CA PHE A 204 -1.35 -16.33 35.87
C PHE A 204 -0.86 -17.68 35.36
N VAL A 205 -0.32 -18.52 36.24
CA VAL A 205 0.02 -19.91 35.93
C VAL A 205 -1.13 -20.80 36.35
N VAL A 206 -1.74 -21.48 35.38
CA VAL A 206 -2.87 -22.39 35.60
C VAL A 206 -2.45 -23.81 35.25
N ASP A 207 -2.46 -24.70 36.23
CA ASP A 207 -2.09 -26.10 36.07
C ASP A 207 -3.14 -27.08 36.61
N ASN A 208 -4.19 -26.56 37.25
CA ASN A 208 -5.28 -27.33 37.80
C ASN A 208 -6.64 -26.83 37.29
N ALA A 209 -7.54 -27.76 36.95
CA ALA A 209 -8.89 -27.43 36.49
C ALA A 209 -9.76 -26.74 37.57
N GLY A 210 -9.30 -26.77 38.83
CA GLY A 210 -9.90 -26.04 39.93
C GLY A 210 -9.46 -24.58 40.04
N ASP A 211 -8.41 -24.18 39.32
CA ASP A 211 -7.89 -22.81 39.36
C ASP A 211 -8.88 -21.83 38.76
N ARG A 212 -8.94 -20.64 39.35
CA ARG A 212 -9.86 -19.58 38.98
C ARG A 212 -9.13 -18.25 38.96
N VAL A 213 -8.98 -17.70 37.76
CA VAL A 213 -8.50 -16.34 37.56
C VAL A 213 -9.69 -15.38 37.62
N THR A 214 -9.54 -14.28 38.34
CA THR A 214 -10.51 -13.18 38.41
C THR A 214 -9.82 -11.89 38.02
N GLU A 215 -10.48 -11.11 37.17
CA GLU A 215 -9.93 -9.86 36.66
C GLU A 215 -11.05 -8.82 36.50
N GLY A 216 -10.76 -7.60 36.92
CA GLY A 216 -11.62 -6.45 36.77
C GLY A 216 -11.51 -5.79 35.39
N ALA A 217 -12.40 -4.84 35.13
CA ALA A 217 -12.33 -4.07 33.89
C ALA A 217 -11.28 -2.96 34.02
N ASP A 218 -10.57 -2.66 32.94
CA ASP A 218 -9.53 -1.63 32.86
C ASP A 218 -8.35 -1.87 33.85
N GLU A 219 -8.12 -3.13 34.21
CA GLU A 219 -7.08 -3.52 35.17
C GLU A 219 -5.74 -3.80 34.49
N GLY A 220 -5.70 -4.18 33.22
CA GLY A 220 -4.46 -4.65 32.65
C GLY A 220 -4.52 -5.07 31.21
N THR A 221 -3.44 -5.72 30.77
CA THR A 221 -3.47 -6.65 29.65
C THR A 221 -2.75 -7.90 30.11
N ASP A 222 -3.53 -8.93 30.35
CA ASP A 222 -3.15 -10.00 31.25
C ASP A 222 -2.97 -11.32 30.50
N THR A 223 -2.14 -12.19 31.07
CA THR A 223 -1.73 -13.44 30.41
C THR A 223 -1.99 -14.65 31.29
N VAL A 224 -2.77 -15.60 30.79
CA VAL A 224 -2.86 -16.94 31.36
C VAL A 224 -1.87 -17.87 30.67
N GLN A 225 -0.97 -18.47 31.43
CA GLN A 225 -0.12 -19.59 31.02
C GLN A 225 -0.74 -20.89 31.53
N ALA A 226 -1.37 -21.66 30.65
CA ALA A 226 -2.10 -22.86 31.03
C ALA A 226 -1.35 -24.14 30.62
N SER A 227 -1.27 -25.13 31.52
CA SER A 227 -0.78 -26.50 31.19
C SER A 227 -1.91 -27.52 31.07
N ILE A 228 -3.14 -27.03 30.99
CA ILE A 228 -4.40 -27.75 30.83
C ILE A 228 -5.27 -27.04 29.78
N ASP A 229 -6.40 -27.65 29.40
CA ASP A 229 -7.44 -26.95 28.62
C ASP A 229 -7.94 -25.73 29.41
N TYR A 230 -8.06 -24.58 28.75
CA TYR A 230 -8.44 -23.34 29.42
C TYR A 230 -9.35 -22.46 28.55
N THR A 231 -10.30 -21.80 29.22
CA THR A 231 -11.18 -20.79 28.64
C THR A 231 -10.96 -19.48 29.39
N LEU A 232 -10.61 -18.41 28.68
CA LEU A 232 -10.44 -17.10 29.26
C LEU A 232 -11.75 -16.63 29.92
N GLY A 233 -11.64 -16.15 31.16
CA GLY A 233 -12.72 -15.43 31.83
C GLY A 233 -12.94 -14.06 31.20
N ALA A 234 -13.92 -13.29 31.70
CA ALA A 234 -14.09 -11.91 31.26
C ALA A 234 -12.84 -11.07 31.57
N ASN A 235 -12.61 -10.05 30.75
CA ASN A 235 -11.48 -9.11 30.81
C ASN A 235 -10.14 -9.69 30.34
N LEU A 236 -9.89 -10.99 30.47
CA LEU A 236 -8.58 -11.57 30.12
C LEU A 236 -8.31 -11.52 28.62
N GLU A 237 -7.12 -11.07 28.21
CA GLU A 237 -6.80 -10.91 26.78
C GLU A 237 -5.87 -11.98 26.21
N ASN A 238 -4.94 -12.54 26.99
CA ASN A 238 -3.92 -13.44 26.44
C ASN A 238 -3.97 -14.84 27.05
N LEU A 239 -3.93 -15.86 26.19
CA LEU A 239 -3.77 -17.26 26.57
C LEU A 239 -2.54 -17.86 25.88
N THR A 240 -1.64 -18.44 26.67
CA THR A 240 -0.55 -19.28 26.18
C THR A 240 -0.68 -20.68 26.74
N LEU A 241 -0.91 -21.66 25.86
CA LEU A 241 -0.86 -23.07 26.23
C LEU A 241 0.60 -23.51 26.37
N THR A 242 0.89 -24.28 27.41
CA THR A 242 2.23 -24.75 27.74
C THR A 242 2.30 -26.28 27.70
N GLY A 243 3.51 -26.82 27.74
CA GLY A 243 3.74 -28.26 27.66
C GLY A 243 3.62 -28.83 26.24
N ALA A 244 3.32 -30.12 26.15
CA ALA A 244 3.30 -30.87 24.88
C ALA A 244 2.07 -31.78 24.74
N ALA A 245 1.06 -31.59 25.59
CA ALA A 245 -0.21 -32.27 25.46
C ALA A 245 -1.08 -31.56 24.42
N ASN A 246 -2.03 -32.28 23.81
CA ASN A 246 -3.04 -31.71 22.93
C ASN A 246 -4.05 -30.94 23.79
N LEU A 247 -3.74 -29.67 24.06
CA LEU A 247 -4.55 -28.78 24.89
C LEU A 247 -5.45 -27.91 24.02
N ASN A 248 -6.58 -27.47 24.56
CA ASN A 248 -7.50 -26.58 23.87
C ASN A 248 -7.58 -25.22 24.57
N GLY A 249 -7.70 -24.17 23.79
CA GLY A 249 -7.82 -22.79 24.25
C GLY A 249 -9.11 -22.16 23.74
N THR A 250 -9.79 -21.40 24.59
CA THR A 250 -10.94 -20.59 24.18
C THR A 250 -10.80 -19.18 24.73
N GLY A 251 -11.00 -18.18 23.89
CA GLY A 251 -11.04 -16.77 24.23
C GLY A 251 -12.36 -16.35 24.89
N ASN A 252 -12.70 -15.08 24.74
CA ASN A 252 -13.89 -14.41 25.21
C ASN A 252 -14.35 -13.37 24.16
N ASP A 253 -15.23 -12.43 24.51
CA ASP A 253 -15.77 -11.43 23.57
C ASP A 253 -14.81 -10.21 23.33
N LEU A 254 -13.54 -10.29 23.75
CA LEU A 254 -12.52 -9.25 23.56
C LEU A 254 -11.54 -9.65 22.46
N ALA A 255 -10.77 -8.68 21.96
CA ALA A 255 -9.62 -8.97 21.10
C ALA A 255 -8.54 -9.73 21.87
N ASN A 256 -8.50 -11.05 21.71
CA ASN A 256 -7.61 -11.95 22.41
C ASN A 256 -6.38 -12.35 21.59
N THR A 257 -5.29 -12.70 22.28
CA THR A 257 -4.14 -13.41 21.68
C THR A 257 -4.05 -14.82 22.25
N LEU A 258 -4.28 -15.83 21.40
CA LEU A 258 -4.25 -17.25 21.74
C LEU A 258 -3.04 -17.90 21.09
N THR A 259 -2.14 -18.45 21.91
CA THR A 259 -0.96 -19.19 21.46
C THR A 259 -1.03 -20.63 21.92
N GLY A 260 -1.03 -21.56 20.98
CA GLY A 260 -0.97 -23.00 21.18
C GLY A 260 0.37 -23.48 21.74
N ASN A 261 0.47 -24.77 21.99
CA ASN A 261 1.72 -25.41 22.41
C ASN A 261 2.27 -26.27 21.26
N SER A 262 3.00 -27.34 21.56
CA SER A 262 3.55 -28.23 20.51
C SER A 262 2.65 -29.43 20.16
N GLY A 263 1.49 -29.55 20.80
CA GLY A 263 0.51 -30.60 20.52
C GLY A 263 -0.62 -30.06 19.66
N ALA A 264 -1.40 -30.95 19.04
CA ALA A 264 -2.55 -30.56 18.23
C ALA A 264 -3.61 -29.84 19.09
N ASN A 265 -3.73 -28.53 18.91
CA ASN A 265 -4.58 -27.62 19.66
C ASN A 265 -5.89 -27.33 18.92
N HIS A 266 -6.95 -27.09 19.68
CA HIS A 266 -8.14 -26.40 19.20
C HIS A 266 -8.22 -25.03 19.86
N LEU A 267 -8.05 -23.97 19.07
CA LEU A 267 -8.10 -22.58 19.52
C LEU A 267 -9.37 -21.92 18.98
N ILE A 268 -10.16 -21.32 19.87
CA ILE A 268 -11.41 -20.63 19.52
C ILE A 268 -11.34 -19.20 20.06
N GLY A 269 -11.42 -18.18 19.20
CA GLY A 269 -11.39 -16.76 19.59
C GLY A 269 -12.70 -16.29 20.25
N LEU A 270 -13.83 -16.60 19.61
CA LEU A 270 -15.21 -16.21 19.93
C LEU A 270 -15.62 -14.86 19.35
N GLY A 271 -15.27 -13.74 19.97
CA GLY A 271 -15.70 -12.44 19.49
C GLY A 271 -14.65 -11.38 19.79
N GLY A 272 -14.56 -10.34 18.95
CA GLY A 272 -13.43 -9.42 19.00
C GLY A 272 -12.42 -9.75 17.90
N ASN A 273 -11.42 -8.91 17.72
CA ASN A 273 -10.41 -9.12 16.66
C ASN A 273 -9.25 -9.93 17.23
N ASP A 274 -9.30 -11.23 17.05
CA ASP A 274 -8.44 -12.20 17.69
C ASP A 274 -7.18 -12.51 16.88
N ARG A 275 -6.13 -12.92 17.60
CA ARG A 275 -4.92 -13.47 17.01
C ARG A 275 -4.70 -14.89 17.53
N LEU A 276 -4.83 -15.88 16.65
CA LEU A 276 -4.64 -17.29 16.97
C LEU A 276 -3.34 -17.79 16.32
N THR A 277 -2.50 -18.47 17.10
CA THR A 277 -1.27 -19.12 16.61
C THR A 277 -1.20 -20.57 17.12
N GLY A 278 -1.25 -21.55 16.23
CA GLY A 278 -1.20 -22.98 16.57
C GLY A 278 0.18 -23.45 17.03
N ASN A 279 1.23 -23.00 16.33
CA ASN A 279 2.65 -23.35 16.46
C ASN A 279 3.03 -24.66 15.74
N ASP A 280 3.00 -25.81 16.40
CA ASP A 280 3.41 -27.10 15.82
C ASP A 280 2.24 -28.10 15.87
N SER A 281 2.23 -29.06 14.93
CA SER A 281 1.20 -30.10 14.75
C SER A 281 -0.04 -29.62 14.01
N ASP A 282 -0.94 -30.55 13.67
CA ASP A 282 -2.18 -30.28 12.94
C ASP A 282 -3.23 -29.67 13.88
N ASP A 283 -3.38 -28.36 13.83
CA ASP A 283 -4.24 -27.57 14.71
C ASP A 283 -5.61 -27.26 14.09
N THR A 284 -6.57 -26.86 14.93
CA THR A 284 -7.85 -26.29 14.50
C THR A 284 -8.01 -24.91 15.11
N LEU A 285 -8.15 -23.89 14.28
CA LEU A 285 -8.31 -22.49 14.67
C LEU A 285 -9.68 -22.00 14.19
N ASP A 286 -10.45 -21.41 15.10
CA ASP A 286 -11.76 -20.80 14.87
C ASP A 286 -11.73 -19.36 15.41
N GLY A 287 -11.79 -18.35 14.55
CA GLY A 287 -11.74 -16.94 14.94
C GLY A 287 -13.00 -16.52 15.68
N GLY A 288 -14.16 -16.64 15.01
CA GLY A 288 -15.46 -16.29 15.54
C GLY A 288 -15.99 -15.00 14.91
N ASP A 289 -16.47 -14.06 15.72
CA ASP A 289 -16.96 -12.76 15.26
C ASP A 289 -15.85 -11.70 15.40
N GLY A 290 -15.33 -11.16 14.32
CA GLY A 290 -14.32 -10.10 14.35
C GLY A 290 -13.44 -10.13 13.12
N ASN A 291 -12.42 -9.28 13.09
CA ASN A 291 -11.38 -9.35 12.07
C ASN A 291 -10.17 -10.06 12.66
N ASP A 292 -10.09 -11.35 12.43
CA ASP A 292 -9.17 -12.26 13.09
C ASP A 292 -7.93 -12.54 12.25
N THR A 293 -6.85 -12.94 12.91
CA THR A 293 -5.63 -13.42 12.27
C THR A 293 -5.29 -14.81 12.75
N LEU A 294 -5.39 -15.78 11.84
CA LEU A 294 -5.18 -17.20 12.10
C LEU A 294 -3.87 -17.65 11.46
N ASN A 295 -2.96 -18.18 12.27
CA ASN A 295 -1.70 -18.77 11.82
C ASN A 295 -1.54 -20.17 12.43
N GLY A 296 -1.81 -21.21 11.65
CA GLY A 296 -1.63 -22.60 12.11
C GLY A 296 -0.18 -22.90 12.49
N GLY A 297 0.77 -22.49 11.65
CA GLY A 297 2.19 -22.75 11.85
C GLY A 297 2.60 -24.07 11.20
N LEU A 298 3.46 -24.85 11.86
CA LEU A 298 3.91 -26.12 11.32
C LEU A 298 2.85 -27.21 11.48
N GLY A 299 2.05 -27.46 10.46
CA GLY A 299 1.03 -28.50 10.57
C GLY A 299 0.28 -28.68 9.28
N ALA A 300 -0.68 -29.60 9.24
CA ALA A 300 -1.78 -29.52 8.30
C ALA A 300 -3.00 -28.98 9.04
N ASP A 301 -3.19 -27.66 8.99
CA ASP A 301 -4.09 -26.96 9.90
C ASP A 301 -5.49 -26.75 9.31
N LEU A 302 -6.49 -26.68 10.17
CA LEU A 302 -7.85 -26.28 9.81
C LEU A 302 -8.13 -24.89 10.38
N MET A 303 -8.40 -23.92 9.51
CA MET A 303 -8.66 -22.54 9.91
C MET A 303 -10.03 -22.08 9.42
N SER A 304 -10.80 -21.45 10.31
CA SER A 304 -12.10 -20.82 10.06
C SER A 304 -12.10 -19.45 10.74
N GLY A 305 -12.28 -18.39 9.98
CA GLY A 305 -12.25 -17.00 10.47
C GLY A 305 -13.59 -16.63 11.10
N GLY A 306 -14.68 -16.78 10.35
CA GLY A 306 -16.03 -16.54 10.85
C GLY A 306 -16.58 -15.21 10.36
N LEU A 307 -17.32 -14.47 11.19
CA LEU A 307 -17.90 -13.18 10.76
C LEU A 307 -16.86 -12.06 10.86
N GLY A 308 -16.54 -11.41 9.74
CA GLY A 308 -15.67 -10.25 9.67
C GLY A 308 -14.63 -10.43 8.57
N ASN A 309 -13.63 -9.55 8.52
CA ASN A 309 -12.60 -9.63 7.48
C ASN A 309 -11.32 -10.22 8.08
N ASP A 310 -11.09 -11.50 7.79
CA ASP A 310 -10.09 -12.34 8.43
C ASP A 310 -8.84 -12.50 7.57
N VAL A 311 -7.75 -12.89 8.25
CA VAL A 311 -6.46 -13.20 7.63
C VAL A 311 -6.01 -14.60 8.01
N TYR A 312 -5.80 -15.44 6.99
CA TYR A 312 -5.27 -16.79 7.13
C TYR A 312 -3.82 -16.84 6.65
N VAL A 313 -2.92 -17.37 7.48
CA VAL A 313 -1.54 -17.65 7.08
C VAL A 313 -1.42 -19.12 6.69
N VAL A 314 -1.09 -19.35 5.41
CA VAL A 314 -0.93 -20.69 4.84
C VAL A 314 0.52 -20.91 4.43
N ASP A 315 1.17 -21.88 5.06
CA ASP A 315 2.57 -22.23 4.77
C ASP A 315 2.76 -23.73 4.47
N ASN A 316 1.71 -24.53 4.64
CA ASN A 316 1.72 -25.96 4.38
C ASN A 316 0.62 -26.36 3.40
N ALA A 317 0.94 -27.24 2.46
CA ALA A 317 -0.03 -27.75 1.49
C ALA A 317 -1.15 -28.59 2.12
N GLY A 318 -1.01 -28.97 3.39
CA GLY A 318 -2.03 -29.62 4.20
C GLY A 318 -3.06 -28.66 4.80
N ASP A 319 -2.76 -27.36 4.83
CA ASP A 319 -3.65 -26.36 5.43
C ASP A 319 -4.96 -26.24 4.66
N ARG A 320 -6.04 -26.06 5.40
CA ARG A 320 -7.38 -25.89 4.88
C ARG A 320 -8.05 -24.70 5.53
N VAL A 321 -8.33 -23.70 4.72
CA VAL A 321 -9.20 -22.58 5.07
C VAL A 321 -10.65 -22.96 4.76
N VAL A 322 -11.56 -22.66 5.69
CA VAL A 322 -13.00 -22.83 5.54
C VAL A 322 -13.66 -21.48 5.73
N GLU A 323 -14.38 -21.04 4.71
CA GLU A 323 -15.08 -19.75 4.68
C GLU A 323 -16.57 -19.98 4.38
N GLY A 324 -17.45 -19.43 5.20
CA GLY A 324 -18.89 -19.42 4.97
C GLY A 324 -19.31 -18.33 3.98
N ALA A 325 -20.58 -18.34 3.60
CA ALA A 325 -21.12 -17.29 2.74
C ALA A 325 -21.56 -16.09 3.57
N ASP A 326 -21.32 -14.88 3.07
CA ASP A 326 -21.64 -13.60 3.73
C ASP A 326 -20.90 -13.42 5.09
N GLU A 327 -19.74 -14.05 5.25
CA GLU A 327 -18.92 -14.01 6.47
C GLU A 327 -17.94 -12.83 6.47
N GLY A 328 -17.42 -12.41 5.32
CA GLY A 328 -16.83 -11.09 5.17
C GLY A 328 -16.07 -10.90 3.87
N THR A 329 -14.87 -10.34 3.96
CA THR A 329 -13.95 -10.20 2.83
C THR A 329 -12.56 -10.57 3.30
N ASP A 330 -12.16 -11.78 2.94
CA ASP A 330 -11.12 -12.48 3.67
C ASP A 330 -9.85 -12.58 2.84
N THR A 331 -8.72 -12.71 3.53
CA THR A 331 -7.39 -12.71 2.92
C THR A 331 -6.61 -13.96 3.29
N VAL A 332 -6.17 -14.69 2.28
CA VAL A 332 -5.15 -15.73 2.45
C VAL A 332 -3.78 -15.13 2.15
N GLN A 333 -2.86 -15.25 3.11
CA GLN A 333 -1.43 -15.00 2.95
C GLN A 333 -0.71 -16.33 2.79
N ALA A 334 -0.28 -16.65 1.57
CA ALA A 334 0.32 -17.95 1.25
C ALA A 334 1.82 -17.84 1.00
N SER A 335 2.62 -18.76 1.55
CA SER A 335 4.06 -18.89 1.22
C SER A 335 4.37 -20.09 0.29
N ILE A 336 3.30 -20.67 -0.27
CA ILE A 336 3.28 -21.82 -1.18
C ILE A 336 2.31 -21.54 -2.34
N ASP A 337 2.30 -22.43 -3.35
CA ASP A 337 1.23 -22.43 -4.36
C ASP A 337 -0.13 -22.57 -3.68
N TYR A 338 -1.09 -21.70 -4.02
CA TYR A 338 -2.41 -21.70 -3.37
C TYR A 338 -3.55 -21.42 -4.33
N THR A 339 -4.68 -22.08 -4.09
CA THR A 339 -5.94 -21.86 -4.80
C THR A 339 -7.01 -21.48 -3.78
N LEU A 340 -7.66 -20.34 -3.97
CA LEU A 340 -8.74 -19.88 -3.10
C LEU A 340 -9.90 -20.89 -3.11
N GLY A 341 -10.35 -21.26 -1.91
CA GLY A 341 -11.60 -21.99 -1.71
C GLY A 341 -12.82 -21.11 -2.02
N ALA A 342 -14.02 -21.66 -1.90
CA ALA A 342 -15.24 -20.87 -2.05
C ALA A 342 -15.33 -19.76 -1.00
N ASN A 343 -15.97 -18.64 -1.35
CA ASN A 343 -16.20 -17.46 -0.48
C ASN A 343 -14.93 -16.72 -0.03
N LEU A 344 -13.75 -17.04 -0.56
CA LEU A 344 -12.53 -16.28 -0.30
C LEU A 344 -12.30 -15.28 -1.43
N GLU A 345 -12.00 -14.03 -1.10
CA GLU A 345 -11.85 -12.95 -2.09
C GLU A 345 -10.39 -12.59 -2.38
N ASN A 346 -9.51 -12.63 -1.37
CA ASN A 346 -8.15 -12.07 -1.52
C ASN A 346 -7.07 -13.13 -1.31
N LEU A 347 -6.09 -13.14 -2.22
CA LEU A 347 -4.86 -13.92 -2.10
C LEU A 347 -3.64 -13.00 -2.18
N THR A 348 -2.77 -13.09 -1.19
CA THR A 348 -1.44 -12.46 -1.21
C THR A 348 -0.38 -13.54 -1.11
N LEU A 349 0.44 -13.68 -2.15
CA LEU A 349 1.61 -14.54 -2.12
C LEU A 349 2.72 -13.83 -1.33
N THR A 350 3.43 -14.58 -0.50
CA THR A 350 4.49 -14.07 0.38
C THR A 350 5.83 -14.73 0.06
N GLY A 351 6.91 -14.18 0.62
CA GLY A 351 8.26 -14.66 0.34
C GLY A 351 8.78 -14.19 -1.03
N SER A 352 9.66 -14.99 -1.62
CA SER A 352 10.36 -14.65 -2.88
C SER A 352 10.52 -15.86 -3.80
N ALA A 353 9.72 -16.90 -3.58
CA ALA A 353 9.74 -18.11 -4.39
C ALA A 353 8.82 -17.93 -5.60
N ASP A 354 9.13 -18.61 -6.71
CA ASP A 354 8.28 -18.69 -7.90
C ASP A 354 7.08 -19.59 -7.57
N ILE A 355 6.04 -18.99 -6.99
CA ILE A 355 4.80 -19.66 -6.57
C ILE A 355 3.60 -19.10 -7.32
N SER A 356 2.56 -19.92 -7.44
CA SER A 356 1.35 -19.61 -8.20
C SER A 356 0.16 -19.31 -7.28
N GLY A 357 -0.73 -18.44 -7.75
CA GLY A 357 -2.00 -18.11 -7.11
C GLY A 357 -3.17 -18.37 -8.05
N THR A 358 -4.24 -18.95 -7.54
CA THR A 358 -5.48 -19.15 -8.31
C THR A 358 -6.67 -18.67 -7.49
N GLY A 359 -7.54 -17.88 -8.12
CA GLY A 359 -8.81 -17.43 -7.57
C GLY A 359 -9.90 -18.50 -7.60
N ASN A 360 -11.15 -18.07 -7.64
CA ASN A 360 -12.37 -18.84 -7.70
C ASN A 360 -13.40 -18.12 -8.62
N ASP A 361 -14.69 -18.45 -8.53
CA ASP A 361 -15.72 -17.83 -9.40
C ASP A 361 -16.23 -16.45 -8.88
N LEU A 362 -15.56 -15.85 -7.88
CA LEU A 362 -15.89 -14.53 -7.30
C LEU A 362 -14.94 -13.46 -7.84
N ALA A 363 -15.31 -12.19 -7.67
CA ALA A 363 -14.38 -11.08 -7.91
C ALA A 363 -13.23 -11.12 -6.89
N ASN A 364 -12.07 -11.61 -7.31
CA ASN A 364 -10.90 -11.81 -6.47
C ASN A 364 -9.85 -10.70 -6.63
N THR A 365 -9.08 -10.46 -5.57
CA THR A 365 -7.83 -9.70 -5.65
C THR A 365 -6.64 -10.61 -5.40
N LEU A 366 -5.79 -10.79 -6.42
CA LEU A 366 -4.61 -11.65 -6.38
C LEU A 366 -3.37 -10.78 -6.46
N THR A 367 -2.51 -10.89 -5.44
CA THR A 367 -1.23 -10.17 -5.37
C THR A 367 -0.08 -11.18 -5.30
N GLY A 368 0.83 -11.12 -6.26
CA GLY A 368 2.05 -11.90 -6.33
C GLY A 368 3.07 -11.51 -5.26
N ASN A 369 4.19 -12.24 -5.22
CA ASN A 369 5.34 -11.92 -4.40
C ASN A 369 6.46 -11.33 -5.27
N SER A 370 7.73 -11.46 -4.89
CA SER A 370 8.84 -10.95 -5.73
C SER A 370 9.43 -11.99 -6.70
N GLY A 371 8.88 -13.21 -6.72
CA GLY A 371 9.29 -14.29 -7.63
C GLY A 371 8.42 -14.30 -8.88
N ALA A 372 8.77 -15.11 -9.88
CA ALA A 372 7.96 -15.24 -11.08
C ALA A 372 6.66 -16.01 -10.76
N ASN A 373 5.55 -15.29 -10.70
CA ASN A 373 4.24 -15.80 -10.32
C ASN A 373 3.39 -16.18 -11.54
N HIS A 374 2.54 -17.18 -11.34
CA HIS A 374 1.43 -17.46 -12.24
C HIS A 374 0.13 -17.20 -11.48
N LEU A 375 -0.58 -16.14 -11.86
CA LEU A 375 -1.82 -15.70 -11.24
C LEU A 375 -2.99 -15.98 -12.19
N ILE A 376 -4.00 -16.69 -11.71
CA ILE A 376 -5.20 -17.05 -12.49
C ILE A 376 -6.44 -16.59 -11.72
N GLY A 377 -7.26 -15.70 -12.28
CA GLY A 377 -8.50 -15.20 -11.67
C GLY A 377 -9.63 -16.25 -11.66
N LEU A 378 -9.86 -16.88 -12.81
CA LEU A 378 -10.94 -17.82 -13.15
C LEU A 378 -12.24 -17.16 -13.56
N GLY A 379 -13.07 -16.71 -12.65
CA GLY A 379 -14.35 -16.10 -13.00
C GLY A 379 -14.74 -15.03 -12.01
N GLY A 380 -15.45 -13.98 -12.44
CA GLY A 380 -15.64 -12.79 -11.64
C GLY A 380 -14.86 -11.62 -12.23
N ASN A 381 -14.96 -10.44 -11.64
CA ASN A 381 -14.18 -9.29 -12.10
C ASN A 381 -12.95 -9.18 -11.21
N ASP A 382 -11.84 -9.72 -11.67
CA ASP A 382 -10.65 -9.96 -10.89
C ASP A 382 -9.64 -8.82 -11.01
N ARG A 383 -8.82 -8.67 -9.97
CA ARG A 383 -7.67 -7.77 -9.97
C ARG A 383 -6.41 -8.55 -9.68
N LEU A 384 -5.56 -8.70 -10.69
CA LEU A 384 -4.30 -9.42 -10.62
C LEU A 384 -3.13 -8.43 -10.60
N THR A 385 -2.19 -8.61 -9.68
CA THR A 385 -0.94 -7.81 -9.62
C THR A 385 0.26 -8.74 -9.41
N GLY A 386 1.16 -8.79 -10.38
CA GLY A 386 2.36 -9.66 -10.34
C GLY A 386 3.44 -9.18 -9.36
N ASN A 387 3.69 -7.87 -9.36
CA ASN A 387 4.71 -7.13 -8.59
C ASN A 387 6.09 -7.11 -9.26
N ASP A 388 7.02 -7.99 -8.89
CA ASP A 388 8.38 -8.01 -9.44
C ASP A 388 8.61 -9.32 -10.20
N SER A 389 9.55 -9.32 -11.16
CA SER A 389 9.90 -10.47 -12.02
C SER A 389 8.93 -10.68 -13.17
N ASP A 390 9.27 -11.61 -14.07
CA ASP A 390 8.48 -11.91 -15.27
C ASP A 390 7.30 -12.83 -14.89
N ASP A 391 6.11 -12.26 -14.80
CA ASP A 391 4.89 -12.93 -14.33
C ASP A 391 3.99 -13.40 -15.48
N THR A 392 3.09 -14.34 -15.18
CA THR A 392 1.99 -14.73 -16.07
C THR A 392 0.66 -14.50 -15.36
N LEU A 393 -0.20 -13.67 -15.94
CA LEU A 393 -1.51 -13.31 -15.42
C LEU A 393 -2.59 -13.76 -16.42
N ASP A 394 -3.58 -14.49 -15.92
CA ASP A 394 -4.76 -14.96 -16.65
C ASP A 394 -6.02 -14.52 -15.89
N GLY A 395 -6.82 -13.61 -16.44
CA GLY A 395 -8.04 -13.10 -15.80
C GLY A 395 -9.12 -14.17 -15.74
N GLY A 396 -9.52 -14.69 -16.90
CA GLY A 396 -10.54 -15.71 -17.04
C GLY A 396 -11.85 -15.14 -17.56
N ASP A 397 -12.95 -15.39 -16.86
CA ASP A 397 -14.28 -14.90 -17.23
C ASP A 397 -14.68 -13.69 -16.38
N GLY A 398 -14.83 -12.52 -16.96
CA GLY A 398 -15.34 -11.31 -16.33
C GLY A 398 -14.54 -10.10 -16.78
N ASN A 399 -14.77 -8.95 -16.15
CA ASN A 399 -14.03 -7.74 -16.50
C ASN A 399 -12.85 -7.57 -15.55
N ASP A 400 -11.68 -8.01 -15.98
CA ASP A 400 -10.51 -8.16 -15.16
C ASP A 400 -9.54 -6.98 -15.31
N THR A 401 -8.72 -6.77 -14.29
CA THR A 401 -7.62 -5.80 -14.32
C THR A 401 -6.31 -6.50 -14.02
N LEU A 402 -5.44 -6.55 -15.03
CA LEU A 402 -4.15 -7.23 -14.97
C LEU A 402 -3.03 -6.19 -14.95
N ASN A 403 -2.17 -6.28 -13.94
CA ASN A 403 -0.97 -5.45 -13.81
C ASN A 403 0.23 -6.32 -13.48
N GLY A 404 1.07 -6.64 -14.47
CA GLY A 404 2.27 -7.45 -14.25
C GLY A 404 3.24 -6.77 -13.27
N GLY A 405 3.49 -5.48 -13.45
CA GLY A 405 4.40 -4.71 -12.60
C GLY A 405 5.81 -4.69 -13.20
N LEU A 406 6.83 -4.84 -12.38
CA LEU A 406 8.21 -4.85 -12.85
C LEU A 406 8.59 -6.20 -13.44
N GLY A 407 8.49 -6.36 -14.75
CA GLY A 407 8.86 -7.61 -15.39
C GLY A 407 8.74 -7.53 -16.88
N ALA A 408 9.08 -8.59 -17.59
CA ALA A 408 8.53 -8.83 -18.91
C ALA A 408 7.36 -9.80 -18.77
N ASP A 409 6.15 -9.25 -18.65
CA ASP A 409 4.99 -10.03 -18.19
C ASP A 409 4.15 -10.57 -19.35
N LEU A 410 3.46 -11.68 -19.11
CA LEU A 410 2.46 -12.23 -20.01
C LEU A 410 1.07 -12.06 -19.41
N MET A 411 0.19 -11.31 -20.08
CA MET A 411 -1.16 -11.02 -19.59
C MET A 411 -2.22 -11.48 -20.60
N SER A 412 -3.22 -12.20 -20.12
CA SER A 412 -4.40 -12.67 -20.87
C SER A 412 -5.64 -12.35 -20.04
N GLY A 413 -6.54 -11.51 -20.54
CA GLY A 413 -7.75 -11.08 -19.84
C GLY A 413 -8.82 -12.16 -19.89
N GLY A 414 -9.12 -12.67 -21.09
CA GLY A 414 -10.10 -13.74 -21.28
C GLY A 414 -11.46 -13.19 -21.69
N GLN A 415 -12.57 -13.80 -21.25
CA GLN A 415 -13.90 -13.34 -21.63
C GLN A 415 -14.31 -12.12 -20.81
N GLY A 416 -14.57 -10.99 -21.45
CA GLY A 416 -15.10 -9.80 -20.82
C GLY A 416 -14.40 -8.55 -21.33
N ASN A 417 -14.59 -7.43 -20.65
CA ASN A 417 -13.93 -6.19 -21.01
C ASN A 417 -12.80 -5.91 -20.02
N ASP A 418 -11.60 -6.24 -20.41
CA ASP A 418 -10.44 -6.30 -19.55
C ASP A 418 -9.55 -5.06 -19.67
N VAL A 419 -8.75 -4.86 -18.62
CA VAL A 419 -7.78 -3.78 -18.53
C VAL A 419 -6.38 -4.36 -18.30
N TYR A 420 -5.48 -4.09 -19.23
CA TYR A 420 -4.06 -4.43 -19.13
C TYR A 420 -3.24 -3.20 -18.77
N VAL A 421 -2.44 -3.26 -17.71
CA VAL A 421 -1.46 -2.23 -17.39
C VAL A 421 -0.11 -2.65 -17.94
N VAL A 422 0.41 -1.87 -18.89
CA VAL A 422 1.68 -2.12 -19.56
C VAL A 422 2.65 -1.00 -19.23
N ASP A 423 3.73 -1.32 -18.53
CA ASP A 423 4.77 -0.36 -18.15
C ASP A 423 6.18 -0.79 -18.56
N ASN A 424 6.34 -2.01 -19.07
CA ASN A 424 7.58 -2.56 -19.57
C ASN A 424 7.46 -2.95 -21.05
N VAL A 425 8.52 -2.67 -21.82
CA VAL A 425 8.61 -3.05 -23.24
C VAL A 425 8.62 -4.56 -23.47
N GLY A 426 8.87 -5.34 -22.42
CA GLY A 426 8.82 -6.80 -22.43
C GLY A 426 7.41 -7.37 -22.29
N ASP A 427 6.44 -6.55 -21.86
CA ASP A 427 5.07 -7.00 -21.59
C ASP A 427 4.37 -7.45 -22.86
N GLN A 428 3.66 -8.56 -22.76
CA GLN A 428 2.90 -9.18 -23.82
C GLN A 428 1.44 -9.33 -23.39
N VAL A 429 0.56 -8.64 -24.13
CA VAL A 429 -0.88 -8.81 -24.02
C VAL A 429 -1.34 -9.82 -25.06
N VAL A 430 -2.09 -10.82 -24.63
CA VAL A 430 -2.70 -11.86 -25.46
C VAL A 430 -4.20 -11.71 -25.41
N GLU A 431 -4.81 -11.49 -26.57
CA GLU A 431 -6.25 -11.27 -26.71
C GLU A 431 -6.83 -12.21 -27.77
N GLY A 432 -7.85 -12.98 -27.41
CA GLY A 432 -8.57 -13.86 -28.31
C GLY A 432 -9.61 -13.10 -29.14
N ALA A 433 -10.26 -13.80 -30.06
CA ALA A 433 -11.33 -13.21 -30.86
C ALA A 433 -12.67 -13.41 -30.15
N GLU A 434 -13.51 -12.37 -30.15
CA GLU A 434 -14.84 -12.39 -29.50
C GLU A 434 -14.79 -12.50 -27.95
N GLU A 435 -13.67 -12.07 -27.35
CA GLU A 435 -13.43 -12.11 -25.91
C GLU A 435 -13.96 -10.86 -25.19
N GLY A 436 -13.88 -9.68 -25.80
CA GLY A 436 -14.77 -8.57 -25.45
C GLY A 436 -14.37 -7.25 -26.08
N THR A 437 -14.19 -6.22 -25.25
CA THR A 437 -13.73 -4.90 -25.70
C THR A 437 -12.73 -4.38 -24.69
N ASP A 438 -11.46 -4.50 -25.05
CA ASP A 438 -10.40 -4.51 -24.07
C ASP A 438 -9.56 -3.23 -24.14
N THR A 439 -8.93 -2.90 -23.02
CA THR A 439 -8.20 -1.65 -22.86
C THR A 439 -6.77 -1.91 -22.41
N VAL A 440 -5.82 -1.45 -23.20
CA VAL A 440 -4.43 -1.31 -22.75
C VAL A 440 -4.22 0.07 -22.15
N GLN A 441 -3.78 0.12 -20.90
CA GLN A 441 -3.25 1.31 -20.24
C GLN A 441 -1.72 1.27 -20.28
N ALA A 442 -1.11 2.07 -21.15
CA ALA A 442 0.33 2.02 -21.40
C ALA A 442 1.07 3.21 -20.79
N GLY A 443 2.12 2.94 -20.01
CA GLY A 443 3.10 3.94 -19.52
C GLY A 443 4.27 4.18 -20.49
N ILE A 444 4.25 3.51 -21.65
CA ILE A 444 5.30 3.46 -22.66
C ILE A 444 4.72 3.65 -24.07
N ASP A 445 5.59 3.77 -25.09
CA ASP A 445 5.18 3.64 -26.48
C ASP A 445 4.51 2.26 -26.71
N TYR A 446 3.32 2.24 -27.29
CA TYR A 446 2.57 1.00 -27.46
C TYR A 446 1.85 0.90 -28.80
N ILE A 447 1.78 -0.32 -29.34
CA ILE A 447 1.07 -0.65 -30.57
C ILE A 447 0.08 -1.76 -30.21
N LEU A 448 -1.21 -1.54 -30.45
CA LEU A 448 -2.22 -2.55 -30.18
C LEU A 448 -1.96 -3.81 -30.99
N GLY A 449 -1.90 -4.95 -30.29
CA GLY A 449 -1.93 -6.28 -30.90
C GLY A 449 -3.29 -6.57 -31.56
N ALA A 450 -3.42 -7.72 -32.21
CA ALA A 450 -4.71 -8.13 -32.78
C ALA A 450 -5.80 -8.23 -31.69
N ASN A 451 -7.05 -8.00 -32.07
CA ASN A 451 -8.24 -8.10 -31.21
C ASN A 451 -8.33 -7.08 -30.05
N LEU A 452 -7.34 -6.18 -29.87
CA LEU A 452 -7.45 -5.12 -28.87
C LEU A 452 -8.10 -3.87 -29.48
N GLU A 453 -9.10 -3.30 -28.80
CA GLU A 453 -9.85 -2.14 -29.31
C GLU A 453 -9.36 -0.81 -28.76
N ASN A 454 -8.97 -0.73 -27.49
CA ASN A 454 -8.72 0.54 -26.81
C ASN A 454 -7.28 0.67 -26.31
N LEU A 455 -6.67 1.83 -26.57
CA LEU A 455 -5.39 2.23 -25.98
C LEU A 455 -5.56 3.54 -25.22
N THR A 456 -5.13 3.57 -23.97
CA THR A 456 -4.97 4.78 -23.17
C THR A 456 -3.52 4.93 -22.75
N LEU A 457 -2.87 5.99 -23.24
CA LEU A 457 -1.54 6.36 -22.77
C LEU A 457 -1.66 7.03 -21.40
N THR A 458 -0.78 6.66 -20.48
CA THR A 458 -0.78 7.13 -19.09
C THR A 458 0.46 7.97 -18.79
N GLY A 459 0.50 8.61 -17.62
CA GLY A 459 1.60 9.47 -17.22
C GLY A 459 1.65 10.81 -17.97
N ALA A 460 2.85 11.38 -18.09
CA ALA A 460 3.09 12.69 -18.71
C ALA A 460 4.30 12.70 -19.65
N ALA A 461 4.79 11.52 -20.03
CA ALA A 461 5.88 11.38 -20.99
C ALA A 461 5.37 11.58 -22.41
N ASP A 462 6.26 12.05 -23.30
CA ASP A 462 6.00 12.15 -24.74
C ASP A 462 6.09 10.75 -25.37
N ILE A 463 5.01 9.97 -25.20
CA ILE A 463 4.88 8.59 -25.70
C ILE A 463 3.87 8.52 -26.86
N SER A 464 4.01 7.49 -27.70
CA SER A 464 3.22 7.29 -28.92
C SER A 464 2.32 6.05 -28.82
N GLY A 465 1.21 6.07 -29.55
CA GLY A 465 0.24 4.99 -29.61
C GLY A 465 -0.14 4.67 -31.05
N ALA A 466 -0.27 3.39 -31.39
CA ALA A 466 -0.82 2.99 -32.69
C ALA A 466 -1.91 1.92 -32.52
N GLY A 467 -2.95 2.02 -33.36
CA GLY A 467 -4.00 1.04 -33.50
C GLY A 467 -3.60 -0.17 -34.34
N ASN A 468 -4.61 -0.96 -34.70
CA ASN A 468 -4.54 -2.15 -35.52
C ASN A 468 -5.54 -2.05 -36.69
N ASP A 469 -6.09 -3.17 -37.17
CA ASP A 469 -7.04 -3.18 -38.30
C ASP A 469 -8.52 -3.01 -37.86
N LEU A 470 -8.78 -2.82 -36.56
CA LEU A 470 -10.11 -2.66 -35.97
C LEU A 470 -10.51 -1.20 -35.88
N ALA A 471 -11.76 -0.92 -35.52
CA ALA A 471 -12.18 0.42 -35.13
C ALA A 471 -11.68 0.71 -33.70
N ASN A 472 -10.51 1.33 -33.58
CA ASN A 472 -9.84 1.56 -32.31
C ASN A 472 -10.28 2.86 -31.63
N THR A 473 -10.18 2.90 -30.29
CA THR A 473 -10.20 4.14 -29.53
C THR A 473 -8.83 4.39 -28.91
N LEU A 474 -8.15 5.44 -29.36
CA LEU A 474 -6.83 5.84 -28.91
C LEU A 474 -6.93 7.14 -28.11
N THR A 475 -6.47 7.12 -26.86
CA THR A 475 -6.45 8.27 -25.97
C THR A 475 -5.03 8.56 -25.52
N GLY A 476 -4.54 9.76 -25.81
CA GLY A 476 -3.24 10.27 -25.38
C GLY A 476 -3.24 10.75 -23.93
N ASN A 477 -2.07 11.16 -23.46
CA ASN A 477 -1.82 11.63 -22.11
C ASN A 477 -1.64 13.17 -22.08
N ALA A 478 -0.81 13.69 -21.18
CA ALA A 478 -0.51 15.12 -21.08
C ALA A 478 0.78 15.55 -21.82
N GLY A 479 1.51 14.60 -22.40
CA GLY A 479 2.71 14.81 -23.19
C GLY A 479 2.39 15.08 -24.67
N ALA A 480 3.42 15.29 -25.49
CA ALA A 480 3.25 15.39 -26.93
C ALA A 480 3.16 13.98 -27.55
N ASN A 481 1.95 13.53 -27.85
CA ASN A 481 1.68 12.19 -28.36
C ASN A 481 1.67 12.14 -29.89
N TYR A 482 2.10 11.00 -30.43
CA TYR A 482 1.79 10.60 -31.79
C TYR A 482 0.79 9.43 -31.73
N LEU A 483 -0.44 9.66 -32.19
CA LEU A 483 -1.48 8.64 -32.28
C LEU A 483 -1.77 8.32 -33.75
N TRP A 484 -1.69 7.04 -34.11
CA TRP A 484 -2.00 6.56 -35.46
C TRP A 484 -3.10 5.48 -35.40
N GLY A 485 -4.24 5.73 -36.04
CA GLY A 485 -5.38 4.80 -36.09
C GLY A 485 -5.06 3.56 -36.91
N GLY A 486 -4.77 3.77 -38.20
CA GLY A 486 -4.39 2.69 -39.12
C GLY A 486 -5.51 2.39 -40.12
N LEU A 487 -6.08 1.19 -40.04
CA LEU A 487 -7.28 0.82 -40.80
C LEU A 487 -8.44 0.72 -39.82
N GLY A 488 -9.66 0.98 -40.28
CA GLY A 488 -10.84 0.92 -39.43
C GLY A 488 -11.34 2.32 -39.07
N ALA A 489 -12.57 2.41 -38.57
CA ALA A 489 -13.17 3.70 -38.24
C ALA A 489 -12.75 4.11 -36.82
N ASP A 490 -11.65 4.82 -36.71
CA ASP A 490 -10.95 5.07 -35.46
C ASP A 490 -11.42 6.33 -34.74
N LYS A 491 -11.24 6.34 -33.42
CA LYS A 491 -11.44 7.51 -32.57
C LYS A 491 -10.15 7.86 -31.85
N LEU A 492 -9.58 9.02 -32.20
CA LEU A 492 -8.33 9.51 -31.62
C LEU A 492 -8.61 10.75 -30.76
N SER A 493 -8.07 10.75 -29.55
CA SER A 493 -8.08 11.89 -28.63
C SER A 493 -6.67 12.18 -28.15
N GLY A 494 -6.03 13.25 -28.61
CA GLY A 494 -4.63 13.56 -28.26
C GLY A 494 -4.42 13.90 -26.79
N GLY A 495 -5.41 14.56 -26.17
CA GLY A 495 -5.36 14.91 -24.76
C GLY A 495 -4.86 16.34 -24.59
N ALA A 496 -3.89 16.54 -23.71
CA ALA A 496 -3.21 17.83 -23.61
C ALA A 496 -1.79 17.62 -24.12
N GLY A 497 -1.26 18.56 -24.89
CA GLY A 497 0.06 18.31 -25.48
C GLY A 497 0.20 19.09 -26.76
N ALA A 498 1.20 18.77 -27.56
CA ALA A 498 1.24 19.17 -28.96
C ALA A 498 1.23 17.88 -29.77
N ASP A 499 0.04 17.46 -30.14
CA ASP A 499 -0.28 16.10 -30.52
C ASP A 499 -0.43 15.96 -32.04
N LEU A 500 0.04 14.81 -32.54
CA LEU A 500 -0.06 14.42 -33.93
C LEU A 500 -1.03 13.25 -34.02
N LEU A 501 -2.19 13.48 -34.62
CA LEU A 501 -3.25 12.49 -34.80
C LEU A 501 -3.39 12.15 -36.27
N GLN A 502 -3.16 10.89 -36.64
CA GLN A 502 -3.40 10.36 -37.99
C GLN A 502 -4.48 9.29 -37.92
N GLY A 503 -5.64 9.53 -38.56
CA GLY A 503 -6.74 8.55 -38.65
C GLY A 503 -6.31 7.34 -39.46
N GLY A 504 -6.10 7.54 -40.76
CA GLY A 504 -5.56 6.51 -41.64
C GLY A 504 -6.54 6.22 -42.77
N ALA A 505 -7.11 5.02 -42.81
CA ALA A 505 -8.15 4.68 -43.78
C ALA A 505 -9.48 4.41 -43.06
N ASP A 506 -10.59 4.60 -43.79
CA ASP A 506 -11.95 4.56 -43.27
C ASP A 506 -12.34 5.86 -42.53
N ASN A 507 -13.49 5.88 -41.86
CA ASN A 507 -14.08 7.13 -41.38
C ASN A 507 -13.68 7.40 -39.93
N ASP A 508 -12.77 8.36 -39.75
CA ASP A 508 -12.13 8.58 -38.46
C ASP A 508 -12.70 9.80 -37.71
N ALA A 509 -12.59 9.77 -36.38
CA ALA A 509 -12.97 10.85 -35.49
C ALA A 509 -11.76 11.30 -34.67
N LEU A 510 -11.17 12.43 -35.05
CA LEU A 510 -9.99 13.00 -34.40
C LEU A 510 -10.40 14.21 -33.57
N SER A 511 -9.95 14.24 -32.32
CA SER A 511 -10.18 15.35 -31.42
C SER A 511 -8.97 15.62 -30.53
N ASP A 512 -8.82 16.87 -30.13
CA ASP A 512 -7.79 17.24 -29.17
C ASP A 512 -8.30 18.31 -28.17
N SER A 513 -7.67 18.41 -27.00
CA SER A 513 -8.07 19.34 -25.94
C SER A 513 -7.02 20.39 -25.54
N GLY A 514 -5.78 20.32 -26.03
CA GLY A 514 -4.74 21.29 -25.69
C GLY A 514 -3.61 21.44 -26.72
N GLY A 515 -2.94 22.59 -26.68
CA GLY A 515 -1.75 22.91 -27.49
C GLY A 515 -1.95 22.87 -29.01
N ASN A 516 -0.83 22.86 -29.74
CA ASN A 516 -0.80 23.02 -31.20
C ASN A 516 -0.69 21.65 -31.87
N ASN A 517 -1.66 21.31 -32.72
CA ASN A 517 -1.84 19.94 -33.18
C ASN A 517 -1.78 19.79 -34.69
N LEU A 518 -1.49 18.57 -35.13
CA LEU A 518 -1.73 18.13 -36.50
C LEU A 518 -2.82 17.06 -36.47
N LEU A 519 -3.94 17.33 -37.13
CA LEU A 519 -5.05 16.39 -37.32
C LEU A 519 -5.10 16.03 -38.80
N ASP A 520 -4.80 14.77 -39.11
CA ASP A 520 -4.77 14.20 -40.46
C ASP A 520 -5.77 13.04 -40.54
N GLY A 521 -6.91 13.25 -41.19
CA GLY A 521 -7.97 12.24 -41.34
C GLY A 521 -7.52 11.07 -42.20
N GLY A 522 -6.83 11.36 -43.31
CA GLY A 522 -6.33 10.33 -44.21
C GLY A 522 -7.34 10.04 -45.33
N ALA A 523 -7.84 8.82 -45.43
CA ALA A 523 -8.74 8.40 -46.49
C ALA A 523 -10.07 7.96 -45.93
N GLY A 524 -11.15 8.71 -46.16
CA GLY A 524 -12.36 8.44 -45.40
C GLY A 524 -13.46 9.46 -45.56
N VAL A 525 -14.33 9.51 -44.58
CA VAL A 525 -15.25 10.62 -44.33
C VAL A 525 -15.03 10.97 -42.88
N ASP A 526 -14.11 11.90 -42.67
CA ASP A 526 -13.50 12.09 -41.36
C ASP A 526 -14.11 13.28 -40.62
N THR A 527 -14.06 13.23 -39.30
CA THR A 527 -14.46 14.33 -38.43
C THR A 527 -13.28 14.76 -37.57
N LEU A 528 -12.76 15.95 -37.85
CA LEU A 528 -11.61 16.52 -37.16
C LEU A 528 -12.08 17.70 -36.29
N THR A 529 -11.71 17.71 -35.01
CA THR A 529 -12.09 18.76 -34.06
C THR A 529 -10.86 19.27 -33.31
N GLY A 530 -10.47 20.53 -33.57
CA GLY A 530 -9.34 21.18 -32.90
C GLY A 530 -9.72 21.89 -31.60
N ASN A 531 -8.75 22.57 -31.00
CA ASN A 531 -8.88 23.24 -29.70
C ASN A 531 -8.55 24.74 -29.81
N ALA A 532 -8.17 25.39 -28.71
CA ALA A 532 -7.84 26.82 -28.72
C ALA A 532 -6.44 27.15 -29.26
N GLY A 533 -5.58 26.13 -29.46
CA GLY A 533 -4.25 26.25 -30.05
C GLY A 533 -4.31 26.41 -31.56
N ASN A 534 -3.14 26.54 -32.18
CA ASN A 534 -3.05 26.65 -33.63
C ASN A 534 -2.91 25.23 -34.19
N GLU A 535 -3.84 24.82 -35.04
CA GLU A 535 -3.83 23.48 -35.63
C GLU A 535 -3.50 23.47 -37.12
N LEU A 536 -2.95 22.36 -37.60
CA LEU A 536 -2.98 22.00 -39.02
C LEU A 536 -4.04 20.91 -39.21
N PHE A 537 -5.07 21.22 -39.98
CA PHE A 537 -6.08 20.27 -40.40
C PHE A 537 -5.80 19.78 -41.82
N ILE A 538 -5.78 18.46 -41.96
CA ILE A 538 -5.75 17.75 -43.23
C ILE A 538 -6.95 16.79 -43.21
N GLY A 539 -8.00 17.07 -44.00
CA GLY A 539 -9.08 16.11 -44.18
C GLY A 539 -8.56 14.84 -44.87
N GLY A 540 -7.79 15.06 -45.95
CA GLY A 540 -7.26 14.00 -46.77
C GLY A 540 -8.20 13.69 -47.92
N THR A 541 -8.26 12.45 -48.40
CA THR A 541 -9.21 12.06 -49.45
C THR A 541 -10.54 11.68 -48.84
N GLY A 542 -11.61 12.42 -49.13
CA GLY A 542 -12.86 12.16 -48.45
C GLY A 542 -13.95 13.17 -48.71
N ASN A 543 -14.90 13.28 -47.80
CA ASN A 543 -15.77 14.46 -47.75
C ASN A 543 -15.86 14.86 -46.29
N ASP A 544 -14.87 15.60 -45.84
CA ASP A 544 -14.54 15.61 -44.41
C ASP A 544 -15.20 16.78 -43.70
N THR A 545 -15.31 16.68 -42.38
CA THR A 545 -15.86 17.73 -41.54
C THR A 545 -14.79 18.22 -40.57
N LEU A 546 -14.33 19.45 -40.80
CA LEU A 546 -13.34 20.11 -39.98
C LEU A 546 -14.05 21.12 -39.07
N THR A 547 -13.97 20.91 -37.76
CA THR A 547 -14.44 21.85 -36.74
C THR A 547 -13.22 22.52 -36.13
N THR A 548 -12.99 23.77 -36.50
CA THR A 548 -11.84 24.52 -36.00
C THR A 548 -12.15 25.06 -34.61
N GLY A 549 -11.12 25.31 -33.81
CA GLY A 549 -11.26 26.07 -32.59
C GLY A 549 -10.81 27.52 -32.78
N THR A 550 -10.42 28.18 -31.69
CA THR A 550 -10.20 29.64 -31.67
C THR A 550 -8.79 30.08 -32.10
N GLY A 551 -7.90 29.14 -32.41
CA GLY A 551 -6.55 29.45 -32.84
C GLY A 551 -6.45 29.94 -34.29
N ALA A 552 -5.23 30.26 -34.68
CA ALA A 552 -4.88 30.58 -36.07
C ALA A 552 -4.57 29.28 -36.82
N ASP A 553 -5.61 28.62 -37.32
CA ASP A 553 -5.48 27.27 -37.89
C ASP A 553 -5.11 27.30 -39.37
N VAL A 554 -4.40 26.27 -39.82
CA VAL A 554 -4.11 26.03 -41.24
C VAL A 554 -4.98 24.88 -41.73
N LEU A 555 -5.88 25.19 -42.66
CA LEU A 555 -6.76 24.24 -43.32
C LEU A 555 -6.11 23.85 -44.65
N ALA A 556 -5.45 22.70 -44.69
CA ALA A 556 -4.77 22.24 -45.90
C ALA A 556 -5.71 21.41 -46.78
N PHE A 557 -5.78 21.76 -48.07
CA PHE A 557 -6.65 21.11 -49.04
C PHE A 557 -5.97 20.99 -50.40
N ASN A 558 -5.98 19.79 -50.96
CA ASN A 558 -5.40 19.46 -52.24
C ASN A 558 -6.47 19.06 -53.27
N ARG A 559 -6.05 19.04 -54.53
CA ARG A 559 -6.85 18.37 -55.56
C ARG A 559 -6.89 16.87 -55.27
N GLY A 560 -8.08 16.28 -55.29
CA GLY A 560 -8.31 14.90 -54.89
C GLY A 560 -8.96 14.74 -53.52
N ASP A 561 -8.96 15.79 -52.69
CA ASP A 561 -9.40 15.71 -51.29
C ASP A 561 -10.94 15.62 -51.17
N GLY A 562 -11.67 16.01 -52.21
CA GLY A 562 -13.12 15.79 -52.31
C GLY A 562 -13.96 17.00 -51.93
N GLN A 563 -14.96 16.83 -51.04
CA GLN A 563 -15.92 17.89 -50.70
C GLN A 563 -16.03 18.11 -49.19
N ASP A 564 -15.24 19.06 -48.69
CA ASP A 564 -15.10 19.25 -47.26
C ASP A 564 -16.00 20.34 -46.72
N ILE A 565 -16.36 20.20 -45.45
CA ILE A 565 -17.14 21.16 -44.67
C ILE A 565 -16.26 21.71 -43.56
N VAL A 566 -16.04 23.02 -43.61
CA VAL A 566 -15.36 23.75 -42.54
C VAL A 566 -16.41 24.43 -41.66
N LYS A 567 -16.46 24.01 -40.39
CA LYS A 567 -17.17 24.64 -39.30
C LYS A 567 -16.17 25.45 -38.47
N GLY A 568 -15.86 26.65 -38.95
CA GLY A 568 -14.86 27.49 -38.29
C GLY A 568 -15.33 28.08 -36.96
N SER A 569 -14.40 28.56 -36.14
CA SER A 569 -14.70 29.45 -35.01
C SER A 569 -15.04 30.86 -35.48
N ALA A 570 -15.62 31.66 -34.57
CA ALA A 570 -16.02 33.03 -34.87
C ALA A 570 -14.85 34.04 -34.90
N ASP A 571 -13.67 33.61 -34.46
CA ASP A 571 -12.44 34.42 -34.50
C ASP A 571 -11.77 34.25 -35.88
N THR A 572 -11.35 35.36 -36.50
CA THR A 572 -11.08 35.42 -37.95
C THR A 572 -9.60 35.22 -38.29
N ASP A 573 -9.01 34.08 -37.91
CA ASP A 573 -7.56 33.90 -37.95
C ASP A 573 -7.06 32.71 -38.81
N ASN A 574 -7.96 31.94 -39.43
CA ASN A 574 -7.53 30.74 -40.19
C ASN A 574 -6.95 31.04 -41.58
N THR A 575 -6.04 30.17 -42.00
CA THR A 575 -5.45 30.13 -43.33
C THR A 575 -5.95 28.92 -44.11
N LEU A 576 -6.55 29.14 -45.27
CA LEU A 576 -6.78 28.07 -46.25
C LEU A 576 -5.52 27.87 -47.09
N SER A 577 -4.88 26.70 -47.03
CA SER A 577 -3.69 26.36 -47.81
C SER A 577 -4.01 25.36 -48.92
N LEU A 578 -3.98 25.81 -50.17
CA LEU A 578 -4.31 24.99 -51.34
C LEU A 578 -3.07 24.41 -52.02
N GLY A 579 -3.12 23.13 -52.40
CA GLY A 579 -2.05 22.44 -53.15
C GLY A 579 -2.57 21.42 -54.18
N GLY A 580 -1.85 20.32 -54.39
CA GLY A 580 -2.25 19.21 -55.27
C GLY A 580 -2.40 19.59 -56.75
N GLY A 581 -1.77 20.69 -57.17
CA GLY A 581 -1.87 21.20 -58.55
C GLY A 581 -3.18 21.89 -58.90
N ILE A 582 -3.95 22.37 -57.91
CA ILE A 582 -5.10 23.25 -58.13
C ILE A 582 -4.67 24.50 -58.91
N ARG A 583 -5.33 24.78 -60.04
CA ARG A 583 -5.02 25.96 -60.86
C ARG A 583 -5.91 27.12 -60.45
N TYR A 584 -5.40 28.35 -60.54
CA TYR A 584 -6.22 29.55 -60.32
C TYR A 584 -7.51 29.59 -61.15
N ALA A 585 -7.46 29.05 -62.38
CA ALA A 585 -8.63 28.98 -63.25
C ALA A 585 -9.75 28.07 -62.75
N ASP A 586 -9.41 27.13 -61.86
CA ASP A 586 -10.35 26.18 -61.27
C ASP A 586 -10.99 26.70 -59.97
N LEU A 587 -10.56 27.87 -59.49
CA LEU A 587 -11.07 28.48 -58.26
C LEU A 587 -12.33 29.31 -58.54
N LEU A 588 -13.48 28.84 -58.05
CA LEU A 588 -14.75 29.56 -58.18
C LEU A 588 -15.46 29.69 -56.84
N PHE A 589 -15.83 30.92 -56.47
CA PHE A 589 -16.76 31.13 -55.36
C PHE A 589 -18.21 31.00 -55.81
N SER A 590 -19.02 30.39 -54.94
CA SER A 590 -20.48 30.40 -55.03
C SER A 590 -21.10 30.54 -53.64
N LYS A 591 -22.36 30.99 -53.59
CA LYS A 591 -23.15 31.02 -52.35
C LYS A 591 -24.21 29.93 -52.40
N SER A 592 -24.20 29.05 -51.40
CA SER A 592 -25.20 27.99 -51.24
C SER A 592 -25.90 28.16 -49.89
N SER A 593 -27.18 28.55 -49.91
CA SER A 593 -27.92 28.91 -48.68
C SER A 593 -27.16 29.96 -47.85
N ASN A 594 -26.75 29.65 -46.62
CA ASN A 594 -25.95 30.49 -45.75
C ASN A 594 -24.44 30.22 -45.83
N ASN A 595 -23.98 29.37 -46.74
CA ASN A 595 -22.58 28.96 -46.83
C ASN A 595 -21.86 29.65 -48.00
N LEU A 596 -20.56 29.88 -47.82
CA LEU A 596 -19.63 30.20 -48.91
C LEU A 596 -19.02 28.88 -49.39
N VAL A 597 -19.00 28.67 -50.70
CA VAL A 597 -18.43 27.45 -51.30
C VAL A 597 -17.32 27.85 -52.27
N LEU A 598 -16.12 27.33 -52.06
CA LEU A 598 -15.00 27.43 -52.98
C LEU A 598 -14.88 26.13 -53.77
N THR A 599 -15.23 26.15 -55.05
CA THR A 599 -14.93 25.04 -55.97
C THR A 599 -13.47 25.12 -56.39
N THR A 600 -12.76 23.99 -56.40
CA THR A 600 -11.32 23.86 -56.71
C THR A 600 -11.03 23.06 -58.00
N GLY A 601 -12.10 22.64 -58.69
CA GLY A 601 -12.06 21.90 -59.96
C GLY A 601 -12.65 20.50 -59.83
N ALA A 602 -12.92 19.83 -60.96
CA ALA A 602 -13.31 18.40 -61.01
C ALA A 602 -14.53 17.95 -60.15
N GLY A 603 -15.34 18.87 -59.61
CA GLY A 603 -16.45 18.55 -58.70
C GLY A 603 -16.11 18.69 -57.21
N GLU A 604 -14.86 19.03 -56.90
CA GLU A 604 -14.32 19.22 -55.55
C GLU A 604 -14.64 20.62 -55.03
N ASN A 605 -14.89 20.73 -53.73
CA ASN A 605 -15.17 22.02 -53.10
C ASN A 605 -14.91 22.02 -51.60
N ILE A 606 -14.73 23.22 -51.07
CA ILE A 606 -14.68 23.48 -49.63
C ILE A 606 -15.87 24.35 -49.30
N THR A 607 -16.70 23.90 -48.37
CA THR A 607 -17.88 24.60 -47.89
C THR A 607 -17.60 25.22 -46.52
N PHE A 608 -17.51 26.54 -46.48
CA PHE A 608 -17.43 27.32 -45.25
C PHE A 608 -18.84 27.55 -44.69
N GLN A 609 -19.14 26.86 -43.60
CA GLN A 609 -20.49 26.84 -43.02
C GLN A 609 -20.84 28.19 -42.38
N ASN A 610 -22.09 28.64 -42.56
CA ASN A 610 -22.66 29.82 -41.92
C ASN A 610 -21.97 31.16 -42.26
N TRP A 611 -21.16 31.23 -43.33
CA TRP A 611 -20.54 32.46 -43.80
C TRP A 611 -21.52 33.64 -43.95
N TYR A 612 -22.73 33.36 -44.46
CA TYR A 612 -23.79 34.34 -44.69
C TYR A 612 -24.99 34.16 -43.74
N ALA A 613 -24.82 33.48 -42.61
CA ALA A 613 -25.88 33.32 -41.60
C ALA A 613 -26.20 34.67 -40.91
N ALA A 614 -27.27 34.69 -40.10
CA ALA A 614 -27.67 35.90 -39.36
C ALA A 614 -26.58 36.37 -38.38
N THR A 615 -25.87 35.43 -37.78
CA THR A 615 -24.56 35.64 -37.12
C THR A 615 -23.52 35.05 -38.07
N PRO A 616 -22.91 35.87 -38.95
CA PRO A 616 -22.00 35.37 -39.97
C PRO A 616 -20.72 34.85 -39.32
N ASN A 617 -20.16 33.82 -39.95
CA ASN A 617 -18.88 33.24 -39.55
C ASN A 617 -17.86 33.37 -40.69
N HIS A 618 -16.96 34.36 -40.58
CA HIS A 618 -15.93 34.63 -41.58
C HIS A 618 -14.59 34.02 -41.15
N SER A 619 -14.57 32.71 -40.95
CA SER A 619 -13.48 32.02 -40.25
C SER A 619 -12.13 32.00 -40.97
N VAL A 620 -12.01 32.48 -42.21
CA VAL A 620 -10.76 32.42 -43.00
C VAL A 620 -10.32 33.82 -43.42
N LEU A 621 -9.05 34.15 -43.13
CA LEU A 621 -8.43 35.43 -43.45
C LEU A 621 -7.48 35.34 -44.66
N THR A 622 -6.68 34.28 -44.70
CA THR A 622 -5.59 34.13 -45.67
C THR A 622 -5.87 32.94 -46.58
N LEU A 623 -5.64 33.14 -47.87
CA LEU A 623 -5.48 32.06 -48.85
C LEU A 623 -4.00 31.90 -49.18
N GLN A 624 -3.43 30.78 -48.77
CA GLN A 624 -2.12 30.32 -49.21
C GLN A 624 -2.29 29.35 -50.39
N VAL A 625 -1.45 29.46 -51.41
CA VAL A 625 -1.40 28.52 -52.54
C VAL A 625 0.03 28.03 -52.71
N ILE A 626 0.21 26.71 -52.64
CA ILE A 626 1.47 26.02 -52.95
C ILE A 626 1.62 25.95 -54.47
N ALA A 627 2.01 27.09 -55.05
CA ALA A 627 2.07 27.29 -56.47
C ALA A 627 3.03 26.33 -57.18
N GLU A 628 4.10 25.87 -56.53
CA GLU A 628 5.03 24.89 -57.10
C GLU A 628 4.37 23.58 -57.53
N ALA A 629 3.26 23.18 -56.88
CA ALA A 629 2.49 22.01 -57.29
C ALA A 629 1.71 22.21 -58.60
N MET A 630 1.51 23.46 -59.03
CA MET A 630 0.76 23.77 -60.25
C MET A 630 1.58 23.51 -61.51
N ALA A 631 0.96 22.88 -62.52
CA ALA A 631 1.58 22.66 -63.83
C ALA A 631 2.02 23.95 -64.58
N GLY A 632 1.54 25.12 -64.14
CA GLY A 632 1.89 26.44 -64.70
C GLY A 632 2.96 27.21 -63.94
N TYR A 633 3.50 26.65 -62.84
CA TYR A 633 4.59 27.27 -62.10
C TYR A 633 5.87 27.31 -62.92
N ASP A 634 6.49 28.49 -62.92
CA ASP A 634 7.82 28.70 -63.49
C ASP A 634 8.52 29.77 -62.66
N ALA A 635 9.56 29.40 -61.93
CA ALA A 635 10.37 30.29 -61.11
C ALA A 635 10.94 31.51 -61.86
N ASN A 636 11.00 31.46 -63.20
CA ASN A 636 11.47 32.56 -64.05
C ASN A 636 10.34 33.35 -64.73
N SER A 637 9.07 33.01 -64.45
CA SER A 637 7.92 33.70 -65.02
C SER A 637 7.89 35.18 -64.63
N THR A 638 7.42 36.03 -65.56
CA THR A 638 7.11 37.43 -65.26
C THR A 638 5.75 37.59 -64.59
N ASP A 639 4.91 36.56 -64.62
CA ASP A 639 3.66 36.54 -63.87
C ASP A 639 3.97 36.35 -62.39
N THR A 640 3.69 37.38 -61.59
CA THR A 640 3.99 37.41 -60.16
C THR A 640 3.21 36.36 -59.36
N LEU A 641 2.14 35.80 -59.93
CA LEU A 641 1.35 34.75 -59.28
C LEU A 641 1.88 33.33 -59.55
N LEU A 642 2.87 33.18 -60.45
CA LEU A 642 3.40 31.88 -60.90
C LEU A 642 4.92 31.74 -60.73
N ASN A 643 5.60 32.73 -60.18
CA ASN A 643 7.07 32.77 -60.12
C ASN A 643 7.67 32.53 -58.72
N LYS A 644 6.84 32.28 -57.72
CA LYS A 644 7.24 31.89 -56.36
C LYS A 644 6.51 30.64 -55.91
N LYS A 645 7.18 29.83 -55.09
CA LYS A 645 6.69 28.51 -54.65
C LYS A 645 5.40 28.61 -53.83
N VAL A 646 5.30 29.65 -53.01
CA VAL A 646 4.16 29.93 -52.13
C VAL A 646 3.61 31.31 -52.45
N GLN A 647 2.30 31.43 -52.56
CA GLN A 647 1.58 32.67 -52.85
C GLN A 647 0.50 32.90 -51.79
N GLU A 648 0.40 34.11 -51.27
CA GLU A 648 -0.56 34.47 -50.23
C GLU A 648 -1.50 35.57 -50.72
N PHE A 649 -2.78 35.43 -50.40
CA PHE A 649 -3.84 36.35 -50.80
C PHE A 649 -4.76 36.66 -49.62
N ASP A 650 -5.32 37.87 -49.63
CA ASP A 650 -6.37 38.29 -48.70
C ASP A 650 -7.69 37.62 -49.11
N PHE A 651 -8.06 36.57 -48.38
CA PHE A 651 -9.29 35.81 -48.64
C PHE A 651 -10.53 36.69 -48.44
N THR A 652 -10.49 37.59 -47.46
CA THR A 652 -11.59 38.52 -47.20
C THR A 652 -11.78 39.50 -48.36
N ALA A 653 -10.70 40.02 -48.95
CA ALA A 653 -10.78 40.86 -50.14
C ALA A 653 -11.35 40.11 -51.34
N LEU A 654 -11.02 38.83 -51.52
CA LEU A 654 -11.57 37.99 -52.59
C LEU A 654 -13.09 37.76 -52.41
N VAL A 655 -13.53 37.45 -51.19
CA VAL A 655 -14.96 37.28 -50.88
C VAL A 655 -15.73 38.60 -51.04
N ASN A 656 -15.16 39.72 -50.61
CA ASN A 656 -15.76 41.05 -50.81
C ASN A 656 -15.94 41.38 -52.30
N ALA A 657 -14.97 41.03 -53.15
CA ALA A 657 -15.07 41.19 -54.59
C ALA A 657 -16.19 40.30 -55.19
N PHE A 658 -16.31 39.06 -54.73
CA PHE A 658 -17.41 38.17 -55.09
C PHE A 658 -18.78 38.72 -54.69
N ASP A 659 -18.93 39.21 -53.46
CA ASP A 659 -20.17 39.77 -52.95
C ASP A 659 -20.56 41.05 -53.71
N ALA A 660 -19.59 41.88 -54.07
CA ALA A 660 -19.80 43.02 -54.96
C ALA A 660 -20.27 42.58 -56.35
N ALA A 661 -19.67 41.53 -56.93
CA ALA A 661 -20.10 40.96 -58.21
C ALA A 661 -21.51 40.38 -58.16
N ARG A 662 -21.89 39.69 -57.07
CA ARG A 662 -23.27 39.22 -56.82
C ARG A 662 -24.27 40.36 -56.66
N THR A 663 -23.87 41.46 -56.03
CA THR A 663 -24.71 42.65 -55.90
C THR A 663 -24.94 43.31 -57.26
N ALA A 664 -23.91 43.35 -58.11
CA ALA A 664 -24.01 43.86 -59.48
C ALA A 664 -24.80 42.92 -60.41
N ASN A 665 -24.77 41.60 -60.18
CA ASN A 665 -25.50 40.60 -60.93
C ASN A 665 -26.14 39.56 -60.00
N SER A 666 -27.41 39.78 -59.64
CA SER A 666 -28.16 38.90 -58.74
C SER A 666 -28.42 37.48 -59.26
N THR A 667 -28.13 37.22 -60.54
CA THR A 667 -28.24 35.87 -61.15
C THR A 667 -26.91 35.11 -61.19
N LEU A 668 -25.82 35.71 -60.69
CA LEU A 668 -24.49 35.12 -60.65
C LEU A 668 -24.49 33.85 -59.78
N LYS A 669 -24.18 32.71 -60.40
CA LYS A 669 -24.13 31.40 -59.72
C LYS A 669 -22.73 31.02 -59.25
N SER A 670 -21.71 31.43 -59.98
CA SER A 670 -20.29 31.18 -59.67
C SER A 670 -19.45 32.37 -60.15
N TRP A 671 -18.33 32.65 -59.48
CA TRP A 671 -17.42 33.73 -59.81
C TRP A 671 -15.97 33.27 -59.73
N ASN A 672 -15.19 33.53 -60.78
CA ASN A 672 -13.81 33.06 -60.87
C ASN A 672 -12.87 33.98 -60.09
N LEU A 673 -12.03 33.43 -59.21
CA LEU A 673 -11.14 34.23 -58.36
C LEU A 673 -10.10 35.00 -59.18
N MET A 674 -9.71 34.54 -60.37
CA MET A 674 -8.74 35.23 -61.24
C MET A 674 -9.11 36.69 -61.55
N ASP A 675 -10.39 37.03 -61.47
CA ASP A 675 -10.87 38.40 -61.66
C ASP A 675 -10.35 39.38 -60.59
N SER A 676 -9.83 38.90 -59.46
CA SER A 676 -9.30 39.74 -58.37
C SER A 676 -8.04 39.23 -57.66
N LEU A 677 -7.51 38.05 -57.99
CA LEU A 677 -6.31 37.48 -57.34
C LEU A 677 -5.14 38.48 -57.24
N LEU A 678 -4.80 39.17 -58.34
CA LEU A 678 -3.69 40.13 -58.32
C LEU A 678 -3.95 41.32 -57.36
N ASN A 679 -5.20 41.74 -57.22
CA ASN A 679 -5.56 42.85 -56.32
C ASN A 679 -5.57 42.41 -54.85
N ALA A 680 -5.83 41.13 -54.60
CA ALA A 680 -5.84 40.55 -53.26
C ALA A 680 -4.48 39.94 -52.86
N HIS A 681 -3.46 40.02 -53.72
CA HIS A 681 -2.14 39.43 -53.46
C HIS A 681 -1.44 40.13 -52.30
N LEU A 682 -1.03 39.37 -51.29
CA LEU A 682 -0.39 39.86 -50.07
C LEU A 682 1.12 39.68 -50.11
N ALA A 683 1.55 38.45 -50.39
CA ALA A 683 2.95 38.06 -50.32
C ALA A 683 3.25 36.87 -51.22
N ALA A 684 4.53 36.64 -51.47
CA ALA A 684 5.03 35.51 -52.23
C ALA A 684 6.39 35.08 -51.69
N SER A 685 6.66 33.79 -51.60
CA SER A 685 7.88 33.26 -50.99
C SER A 685 8.38 31.99 -51.67
N ASP A 686 9.69 31.79 -51.65
CA ASP A 686 10.34 30.53 -52.03
C ASP A 686 10.81 29.73 -50.81
N THR A 687 10.75 30.31 -49.61
CA THR A 687 11.44 29.79 -48.42
C THR A 687 10.59 29.81 -47.18
N MET A 688 9.34 30.28 -47.24
CA MET A 688 8.47 30.42 -46.08
C MET A 688 7.04 30.04 -46.45
N ALA A 689 6.31 29.41 -45.53
CA ALA A 689 4.88 29.11 -45.65
C ALA A 689 4.19 29.15 -44.27
N LEU A 690 2.92 29.53 -44.22
CA LEU A 690 2.04 29.28 -43.07
C LEU A 690 1.83 27.77 -42.92
N GLY A 691 1.96 27.27 -41.69
CA GLY A 691 2.03 25.82 -41.40
C GLY A 691 3.39 25.18 -41.76
N GLY A 692 4.37 25.99 -42.19
CA GLY A 692 5.76 25.58 -42.41
C GLY A 692 5.92 24.42 -43.37
N ASP A 693 6.84 23.51 -43.04
CA ASP A 693 7.09 22.32 -43.84
C ASP A 693 5.86 21.41 -43.95
N LEU A 694 5.01 21.33 -42.92
CA LEU A 694 3.87 20.43 -42.93
C LEU A 694 2.86 20.83 -44.01
N ALA A 695 2.34 22.05 -43.97
CA ALA A 695 1.38 22.52 -44.98
C ALA A 695 1.97 22.57 -46.38
N TYR A 696 3.26 22.91 -46.51
CA TYR A 696 3.95 22.95 -47.80
C TYR A 696 4.16 21.55 -48.39
N GLN A 697 4.62 20.57 -47.60
CA GLN A 697 4.88 19.22 -48.08
C GLN A 697 3.58 18.47 -48.38
N TYR A 698 2.54 18.64 -47.55
CA TYR A 698 1.21 18.14 -47.89
C TYR A 698 0.72 18.76 -49.20
N GLY A 699 0.81 20.08 -49.34
CA GLY A 699 0.40 20.79 -50.56
C GLY A 699 1.16 20.37 -51.82
N LEU A 700 2.42 19.97 -51.69
CA LEU A 700 3.26 19.55 -52.80
C LEU A 700 3.07 18.07 -53.18
N ASN A 701 2.96 17.20 -52.18
CA ASN A 701 3.04 15.75 -52.37
C ASN A 701 1.69 15.04 -52.24
N GLY A 702 0.67 15.68 -51.66
CA GLY A 702 -0.62 15.06 -51.37
C GLY A 702 -0.65 14.23 -50.08
N SER A 703 0.47 14.13 -49.37
CA SER A 703 0.61 13.33 -48.15
C SER A 703 1.87 13.75 -47.38
N LEU A 704 1.89 13.47 -46.08
CA LEU A 704 3.04 13.63 -45.19
C LEU A 704 3.83 12.34 -44.96
N THR A 705 3.40 11.22 -45.54
CA THR A 705 3.99 9.89 -45.38
C THR A 705 5.51 9.93 -45.59
N GLY A 706 6.24 9.34 -44.64
CA GLY A 706 7.70 9.29 -44.66
C GLY A 706 8.40 10.52 -44.08
N MET A 707 7.67 11.58 -43.72
CA MET A 707 8.22 12.67 -42.90
C MET A 707 8.58 12.12 -41.51
N SER A 708 9.71 12.54 -40.96
CA SER A 708 10.16 12.21 -39.61
C SER A 708 9.23 12.85 -38.58
N LEU A 709 8.79 12.09 -37.58
CA LEU A 709 7.96 12.60 -36.46
C LEU A 709 8.59 13.83 -35.79
N GLY A 710 9.88 13.75 -35.46
CA GLY A 710 10.59 14.88 -34.84
C GLY A 710 10.65 16.14 -35.73
N ALA A 711 10.61 16.00 -37.05
CA ALA A 711 10.59 17.15 -37.96
C ALA A 711 9.21 17.83 -37.98
N ALA A 712 8.13 17.04 -37.85
CA ALA A 712 6.77 17.54 -37.71
C ALA A 712 6.57 18.26 -36.37
N GLN A 713 7.01 17.64 -35.27
CA GLN A 713 6.94 18.23 -33.92
C GLN A 713 7.74 19.54 -33.82
N GLU A 714 8.90 19.65 -34.50
CA GLU A 714 9.66 20.90 -34.56
C GLU A 714 8.87 22.04 -35.24
N VAL A 715 8.05 21.71 -36.26
CA VAL A 715 7.19 22.70 -36.91
C VAL A 715 6.06 23.13 -35.97
N MET A 716 5.36 22.18 -35.34
CA MET A 716 4.20 22.43 -34.48
C MET A 716 4.56 23.20 -33.20
N SER A 717 5.72 22.89 -32.60
CA SER A 717 6.24 23.57 -31.40
C SER A 717 6.79 24.98 -31.67
N GLY A 718 6.95 25.36 -32.94
CA GLY A 718 7.40 26.69 -33.32
C GLY A 718 6.37 27.75 -32.93
N ALA A 719 6.80 28.83 -32.26
CA ALA A 719 5.91 29.93 -31.85
C ALA A 719 5.19 30.65 -33.02
N GLN A 720 5.63 30.40 -34.26
CA GLN A 720 5.04 30.93 -35.48
C GLN A 720 4.01 29.99 -36.11
N PHE A 721 3.86 28.75 -35.63
CA PHE A 721 2.95 27.76 -36.21
C PHE A 721 1.53 28.33 -36.30
N GLY A 722 0.92 28.18 -37.48
CA GLY A 722 -0.41 28.69 -37.82
C GLY A 722 -0.54 30.21 -37.99
N SER A 723 0.14 31.00 -37.15
CA SER A 723 -0.03 32.46 -37.07
C SER A 723 0.92 33.27 -37.96
N GLN A 724 2.08 32.72 -38.31
CA GLN A 724 3.09 33.36 -39.15
C GLN A 724 3.75 32.33 -40.06
N THR A 725 4.35 32.79 -41.15
CA THR A 725 5.10 31.91 -42.03
C THR A 725 6.33 31.34 -41.32
N GLN A 726 6.59 30.05 -41.47
CA GLN A 726 7.78 29.35 -41.00
C GLN A 726 8.69 28.98 -42.17
N ALA A 727 9.98 28.79 -41.90
CA ALA A 727 10.98 28.48 -42.91
C ALA A 727 10.80 27.07 -43.48
N LEU A 728 11.02 26.94 -44.79
CA LEU A 728 10.94 25.66 -45.50
C LEU A 728 12.31 24.98 -45.58
N ARG A 729 12.33 23.69 -45.26
CA ARG A 729 13.48 22.80 -45.36
C ARG A 729 13.35 21.88 -46.57
N PRO A 730 14.47 21.46 -47.18
CA PRO A 730 14.42 20.44 -48.23
C PRO A 730 13.89 19.10 -47.70
N TRP A 731 13.07 18.38 -48.48
CA TRP A 731 12.50 17.08 -48.10
C TRP A 731 13.53 16.06 -47.59
N ALA A 732 14.73 16.04 -48.18
CA ALA A 732 15.81 15.16 -47.74
C ALA A 732 16.23 15.40 -46.27
N GLY A 733 16.00 16.61 -45.73
CA GLY A 733 16.22 16.95 -44.33
C GLY A 733 15.03 16.65 -43.41
N LEU A 734 13.89 16.23 -43.97
CA LEU A 734 12.64 15.99 -43.24
C LEU A 734 12.34 14.49 -43.04
N THR A 735 13.15 13.57 -43.58
CA THR A 735 12.84 12.12 -43.66
C THR A 735 13.76 11.22 -42.82
N GLY A 736 14.75 11.79 -42.11
CA GLY A 736 15.86 11.05 -41.48
C GLY A 736 15.66 10.51 -40.05
N GLY A 737 14.43 10.31 -39.60
CA GLY A 737 14.09 9.90 -38.22
C GLY A 737 13.83 8.40 -38.04
N ALA A 738 13.79 7.94 -36.78
CA ALA A 738 13.48 6.55 -36.42
C ALA A 738 11.99 6.23 -36.57
N VAL A 739 11.12 7.21 -36.29
CA VAL A 739 9.67 7.14 -36.50
C VAL A 739 9.32 8.10 -37.63
N GLN A 740 8.52 7.61 -38.57
CA GLN A 740 8.01 8.36 -39.72
C GLN A 740 6.48 8.36 -39.68
N LEU A 741 5.88 9.44 -40.18
CA LEU A 741 4.43 9.55 -40.33
C LEU A 741 3.92 8.54 -41.37
N GLY A 742 2.72 8.04 -41.12
CA GLY A 742 2.00 7.01 -41.88
C GLY A 742 1.67 7.39 -43.31
#